data_AF-A0A3M1M264-F1
#
_entry.id   AF-A0A3M1M264-F1
#
_cell.length_a   1.000
_cell.length_b   1.000
_cell.length_c   1.000
_cell.angle_alpha   90.00
_cell.angle_beta   90.00
_cell.angle_gamma   90.00
#
_symmetry.space_group_name_H-M   'P 1'
#
loop_
_entity.id
_entity.type
_entity.pdbx_description
1 polymer ?
#
loop_
_entity_poly.entity_id
_entity_poly.type
_entity_poly.pdbx_seq_one_letter_code
_entity_poly.pdbx_strand_id
1 'polypeptide(L)'
;MHSGNQPTSRLAPQVVEKLRRVRSLLRRYVAAQAVSLAVIWCIVFFWGSGLLDYLPVRLGASETPTGVRIVLLGILLGGAAWILIRWAGPRLWIRMPDSSIALLIEKHYPHLENELVTAVELDGSDDPGELASRVSNPTAYLAMLQRVRQDLAQRMERVDPWELFNWQPVWGLAVGAVFAGLFSGLLALGNPGWVQVWSQRLFALSDQPWPRRAELRPVGVQLQLPPFTGQLSADRIVLPFTTSSVRVPTGASLELHVEANAAEKQVPEVCTLYYRSEDGVRGRANLRRVGRPRSGWQPFVLDGPPLESLSSSMTLDVVGLDARLRNLRLETVEPAVIMDMQVQIEYPRYLLQSLQRPPVESVPYRSGMQIPEGATVALQGQASGPLREVQYVIHLADEDLSSGVSDIHSVAPEGRSFRIPLGRMDGSAVMEIRLIDADGLSAAPIPRYVLSVPPDTVPEVDTRLVGIGSAITPVAVLPIEGTIADDHGLARVAVELATETTTAVVPVDPPADGRLQVSIDLQELAEANQVELEPGQSISLVVAAEDFYDLNDQHHIGRGQPKQLAVVTPDELLVQLDREELQLRQRLEQIIVELEQLRGALERIAQWNATARRLGTAGPGRVAIRPMPWVAALLPISLPAWPQAGEDADPDAPDAEQQRRIMAVRAQQSVLQGDKSHQELMGILVGVDNIRLQLIHNRIDSKDRQARLLDRVYEPLKELLNEEFVDLRDSLGEMQSAAMSDDPAPAAIRALRSLDAVLAGLQQIKQNMLDIESFNEIIDLVRGLLEDQEKLLEQTEKAQKAKILDILK
;
A
#
# COMPACT_ATOMS: atom_id res chain seq x y z
N MET A 1 -12.94 72.83 -72.98
CA MET A 1 -13.33 74.20 -73.39
C MET A 1 -14.15 74.83 -72.29
N HIS A 2 -13.54 75.69 -71.49
CA HIS A 2 -14.17 76.76 -70.69
C HIS A 2 -13.03 77.73 -70.37
N SER A 3 -12.79 78.65 -71.31
CA SER A 3 -11.94 79.82 -71.15
C SER A 3 -12.63 80.77 -70.18
N GLY A 4 -12.38 80.57 -68.88
CA GLY A 4 -12.84 81.46 -67.82
C GLY A 4 -11.83 82.57 -67.57
N ASN A 5 -12.24 83.81 -67.84
CA ASN A 5 -11.61 85.09 -67.54
C ASN A 5 -10.49 85.05 -66.48
N GLN A 6 -9.27 85.39 -66.88
CA GLN A 6 -8.33 85.96 -65.92
C GLN A 6 -8.78 87.40 -65.61
N PRO A 7 -8.95 87.80 -64.34
CA PRO A 7 -9.11 89.20 -64.00
C PRO A 7 -7.80 89.91 -64.40
N THR A 8 -7.85 90.74 -65.43
CA THR A 8 -6.76 91.65 -65.76
C THR A 8 -6.68 92.68 -64.64
N SER A 9 -5.83 92.42 -63.63
CA SER A 9 -5.49 93.41 -62.60
C SER A 9 -5.04 94.69 -63.29
N ARG A 10 -5.60 95.84 -62.87
CA ARG A 10 -5.36 97.15 -63.48
C ARG A 10 -4.20 97.88 -62.80
N LEU A 11 -3.54 97.25 -61.84
CA LEU A 11 -2.30 97.69 -61.21
C LEU A 11 -1.11 97.56 -62.17
N ALA A 12 -0.07 98.37 -61.99
CA ALA A 12 1.16 98.24 -62.77
C ALA A 12 1.75 96.82 -62.57
N PRO A 13 2.28 96.17 -63.62
CA PRO A 13 2.75 94.78 -63.54
C PRO A 13 3.83 94.59 -62.45
N GLN A 14 4.65 95.62 -62.23
CA GLN A 14 5.67 95.64 -61.17
C GLN A 14 5.05 95.56 -59.76
N VAL A 15 3.90 96.19 -59.53
CA VAL A 15 3.17 96.18 -58.23
C VAL A 15 2.59 94.82 -57.94
N VAL A 16 1.93 94.23 -58.94
CA VAL A 16 1.37 92.89 -58.84
C VAL A 16 2.46 91.85 -58.62
N GLU A 17 3.61 91.99 -59.28
CA GLU A 17 4.76 91.11 -59.11
C GLU A 17 5.34 91.20 -57.68
N LYS A 18 5.52 92.42 -57.14
CA LYS A 18 6.00 92.61 -55.76
C LYS A 18 5.00 92.06 -54.73
N LEU A 19 3.70 92.30 -54.88
CA LEU A 19 2.65 91.74 -54.00
C LEU A 19 2.65 90.20 -54.04
N ARG A 20 2.80 89.59 -55.22
CA ARG A 20 2.97 88.12 -55.35
C ARG A 20 4.27 87.63 -54.69
N ARG A 21 5.36 88.39 -54.81
CA ARG A 21 6.66 88.05 -54.21
C ARG A 21 6.60 88.08 -52.69
N VAL A 22 5.99 89.12 -52.09
CA VAL A 22 5.75 89.20 -50.65
C VAL A 22 4.85 88.06 -50.17
N ARG A 23 3.78 87.73 -50.92
CA ARG A 23 2.91 86.58 -50.63
C ARG A 23 3.68 85.25 -50.63
N SER A 24 4.53 85.03 -51.63
CA SER A 24 5.36 83.82 -51.70
C SER A 24 6.37 83.76 -50.55
N LEU A 25 6.98 84.89 -50.18
CA LEU A 25 7.96 84.95 -49.09
C LEU A 25 7.31 84.68 -47.73
N LEU A 26 6.13 85.25 -47.46
CA LEU A 26 5.35 84.96 -46.26
C LEU A 26 4.98 83.47 -46.15
N ARG A 27 4.53 82.85 -47.26
CA ARG A 27 4.24 81.41 -47.28
C ARG A 27 5.48 80.56 -47.03
N ARG A 28 6.63 80.91 -47.63
CA ARG A 28 7.92 80.22 -47.40
C ARG A 28 8.40 80.38 -45.97
N TYR A 29 8.27 81.57 -45.38
CA TYR A 29 8.63 81.84 -43.99
C TYR A 29 7.83 80.95 -43.02
N VAL A 30 6.50 80.88 -43.19
CA VAL A 30 5.63 80.05 -42.36
C VAL A 30 5.90 78.55 -42.58
N ALA A 31 6.11 78.12 -43.83
CA ALA A 31 6.43 76.73 -44.14
C ALA A 31 7.79 76.32 -43.52
N ALA A 32 8.82 77.16 -43.64
CA ALA A 32 10.13 76.90 -43.05
C ALA A 32 10.05 76.80 -41.51
N GLN A 33 9.25 77.67 -40.87
CA GLN A 33 9.03 77.61 -39.43
C GLN A 33 8.33 76.30 -39.01
N ALA A 34 7.25 75.91 -39.69
CA ALA A 34 6.49 74.72 -39.38
C ALA A 34 7.29 73.42 -39.63
N VAL A 35 8.04 73.36 -40.73
CA VAL A 35 8.92 72.23 -41.06
C VAL A 35 10.04 72.10 -40.04
N SER A 36 10.71 73.19 -39.67
CA SER A 36 11.79 73.16 -38.68
C SER A 36 11.28 72.66 -37.32
N LEU A 37 10.09 73.11 -36.90
CA LEU A 37 9.47 72.64 -35.65
C LEU A 37 9.06 71.16 -35.71
N ALA A 38 8.52 70.71 -36.85
CA ALA A 38 8.15 69.31 -37.04
C ALA A 38 9.38 68.38 -37.06
N VAL A 39 10.50 68.82 -37.65
CA VAL A 39 11.77 68.08 -37.63
C VAL A 39 12.32 67.97 -36.21
N ILE A 40 12.35 69.08 -35.45
CA ILE A 40 12.77 69.07 -34.05
C ILE A 40 11.90 68.11 -33.23
N TRP A 41 10.57 68.16 -33.40
CA TRP A 41 9.64 67.23 -32.76
C TRP A 41 9.96 65.77 -33.06
N CYS A 42 10.14 65.41 -34.34
CA CYS A 42 10.44 64.03 -34.73
C CYS A 42 11.75 63.55 -34.11
N ILE A 43 12.81 64.37 -34.09
CA ILE A 43 14.11 64.01 -33.52
C ILE A 43 13.99 63.82 -32.01
N VAL A 44 13.44 64.81 -31.29
CA VAL A 44 13.32 64.76 -29.83
C VAL A 44 12.45 63.58 -29.40
N PHE A 45 11.32 63.38 -30.08
CA PHE A 45 10.42 62.29 -29.75
C PHE A 45 11.01 60.92 -30.10
N PHE A 46 11.70 60.77 -31.24
CA PHE A 46 12.35 59.51 -31.62
C PHE A 46 13.37 59.05 -30.56
N TRP A 47 14.25 59.95 -30.11
CA TRP A 47 15.23 59.63 -29.07
C TRP A 47 14.60 59.45 -27.69
N GLY A 48 13.63 60.31 -27.33
CA GLY A 48 12.94 60.23 -26.05
C GLY A 48 12.15 58.93 -25.89
N SER A 49 11.39 58.54 -26.92
CA SER A 49 10.63 57.29 -26.93
C SER A 49 11.52 56.05 -27.00
N GLY A 50 12.64 56.09 -27.76
CA GLY A 50 13.60 55.00 -27.77
C GLY A 50 14.31 54.80 -26.44
N LEU A 51 14.64 55.88 -25.73
CA LEU A 51 15.18 55.81 -24.37
C LEU A 51 14.15 55.23 -23.39
N LEU A 52 12.87 55.57 -23.56
CA LEU A 52 11.76 55.05 -22.76
C LEU A 52 11.51 53.55 -23.02
N ASP A 53 11.73 53.04 -24.24
CA ASP A 53 11.71 51.60 -24.54
C ASP A 53 12.94 50.86 -23.98
N TYR A 54 14.13 51.47 -24.08
CA TYR A 54 15.39 50.82 -23.74
C TYR A 54 15.71 50.79 -22.22
N LEU A 55 15.46 51.88 -21.49
CA LEU A 55 15.83 51.99 -20.07
C LEU A 55 15.13 50.95 -19.18
N PRO A 56 13.81 50.72 -19.30
CA PRO A 56 13.14 49.68 -18.54
C PRO A 56 13.76 48.30 -18.79
N VAL A 57 14.08 47.96 -20.03
CA VAL A 57 14.68 46.67 -20.39
C VAL A 57 16.06 46.51 -19.76
N ARG A 58 16.87 47.58 -19.71
CA ARG A 58 18.17 47.58 -19.01
C ARG A 58 18.05 47.46 -17.49
N LEU A 59 16.95 47.97 -16.92
CA LEU A 59 16.58 47.78 -15.51
C LEU A 59 15.87 46.43 -15.27
N GLY A 60 15.78 45.60 -16.31
CA GLY A 60 15.24 44.25 -16.26
C GLY A 60 13.74 44.13 -16.57
N ALA A 61 13.03 45.17 -16.95
CA ALA A 61 11.62 45.08 -17.37
C ALA A 61 11.46 44.34 -18.73
N SER A 62 10.22 43.99 -19.10
CA SER A 62 9.93 43.47 -20.45
C SER A 62 10.06 44.54 -21.53
N GLU A 63 10.26 44.08 -22.75
CA GLU A 63 10.12 44.87 -23.97
C GLU A 63 8.74 45.54 -24.04
N THR A 64 8.67 46.74 -24.63
CA THR A 64 7.36 47.39 -24.82
C THR A 64 6.48 46.58 -25.77
N PRO A 65 5.21 46.30 -25.39
CA PRO A 65 4.27 45.64 -26.27
C PRO A 65 4.05 46.41 -27.57
N THR A 66 3.72 45.70 -28.64
CA THR A 66 3.49 46.29 -29.97
C THR A 66 2.40 47.37 -29.95
N GLY A 67 1.35 47.20 -29.11
CA GLY A 67 0.31 48.20 -28.92
C GLY A 67 0.82 49.54 -28.38
N VAL A 68 1.74 49.51 -27.40
CA VAL A 68 2.35 50.74 -26.87
C VAL A 68 3.19 51.44 -27.94
N ARG A 69 3.92 50.66 -28.75
CA ARG A 69 4.72 51.18 -29.86
C ARG A 69 3.88 51.80 -30.97
N ILE A 70 2.71 51.22 -31.27
CA ILE A 70 1.73 51.83 -32.19
C ILE A 70 1.26 53.19 -31.67
N VAL A 71 1.00 53.30 -30.36
CA VAL A 71 0.64 54.59 -29.74
C VAL A 71 1.78 55.59 -29.83
N LEU A 72 3.03 55.17 -29.54
CA LEU A 72 4.21 56.03 -29.69
C LEU A 72 4.40 56.51 -31.13
N LEU A 73 4.26 55.62 -32.11
CA LEU A 73 4.31 55.96 -33.53
C LEU A 73 3.17 56.92 -33.92
N GLY A 74 1.97 56.70 -33.38
CA GLY A 74 0.82 57.58 -33.53
C GLY A 74 1.04 58.97 -32.95
N ILE A 75 1.69 59.09 -31.79
CA ILE A 75 2.06 60.38 -31.19
C ILE A 75 3.15 61.08 -32.01
N LEU A 76 4.15 60.33 -32.51
CA LEU A 76 5.19 60.86 -33.39
C LEU A 76 4.57 61.48 -34.66
N LEU A 77 3.81 60.68 -35.41
CA LEU A 77 3.20 61.09 -36.68
C LEU A 77 2.07 62.11 -36.48
N GLY A 78 1.21 61.87 -35.50
CA GLY A 78 0.10 62.74 -35.14
C GLY A 78 0.57 64.10 -34.61
N GLY A 79 1.62 64.13 -33.79
CA GLY A 79 2.24 65.38 -33.31
C GLY A 79 2.87 66.18 -34.45
N ALA A 80 3.60 65.52 -35.35
CA ALA A 80 4.15 66.17 -36.54
C ALA A 80 3.04 66.72 -37.46
N ALA A 81 2.00 65.93 -37.72
CA ALA A 81 0.85 66.36 -38.51
C ALA A 81 0.08 67.51 -37.84
N TRP A 82 -0.14 67.46 -36.53
CA TRP A 82 -0.78 68.52 -35.76
C TRP A 82 0.02 69.82 -35.83
N ILE A 83 1.35 69.77 -35.67
CA ILE A 83 2.23 70.94 -35.83
C ILE A 83 2.07 71.54 -37.23
N LEU A 84 2.17 70.70 -38.27
CA LEU A 84 2.03 71.16 -39.66
C LEU A 84 0.64 71.75 -39.94
N ILE A 85 -0.44 71.10 -39.51
CA ILE A 85 -1.82 71.57 -39.71
C ILE A 85 -2.07 72.84 -38.90
N ARG A 86 -1.67 72.91 -37.63
CA ARG A 86 -1.95 74.04 -36.74
C ARG A 86 -1.14 75.29 -37.07
N TRP A 87 0.10 75.12 -37.54
CA TRP A 87 1.03 76.23 -37.81
C TRP A 87 1.09 76.62 -39.28
N ALA A 88 1.08 75.64 -40.19
CA ALA A 88 1.11 75.88 -41.62
C ALA A 88 -0.31 76.01 -42.21
N GLY A 89 -1.28 75.21 -41.74
CA GLY A 89 -2.63 75.13 -42.30
C GLY A 89 -3.39 76.47 -42.38
N PRO A 90 -3.65 77.18 -41.27
CA PRO A 90 -4.37 78.46 -41.32
C PRO A 90 -3.69 79.48 -42.23
N ARG A 91 -2.37 79.50 -42.27
CA ARG A 91 -1.59 80.57 -42.93
C ARG A 91 -1.27 80.27 -44.39
N LEU A 92 -1.29 79.00 -44.82
CA LEU A 92 -1.11 78.59 -46.21
C LEU A 92 -2.42 78.56 -46.99
N TRP A 93 -3.55 78.25 -46.33
CA TRP A 93 -4.85 78.08 -46.99
C TRP A 93 -5.77 79.32 -46.96
N ILE A 94 -5.55 80.28 -46.06
CA ILE A 94 -6.32 81.55 -46.10
C ILE A 94 -5.93 82.32 -47.38
N ARG A 95 -6.95 82.70 -48.16
CA ARG A 95 -6.81 83.69 -49.24
C ARG A 95 -6.49 85.03 -48.59
N MET A 96 -5.21 85.41 -48.55
CA MET A 96 -4.80 86.73 -48.10
C MET A 96 -5.17 87.74 -49.18
N PRO A 97 -6.19 88.60 -48.96
CA PRO A 97 -6.56 89.59 -49.96
C PRO A 97 -5.39 90.54 -50.15
N ASP A 98 -5.24 91.05 -51.38
CA ASP A 98 -4.14 91.94 -51.78
C ASP A 98 -4.08 93.18 -50.85
N SER A 99 -5.23 93.62 -50.32
CA SER A 99 -5.34 94.73 -49.34
C SER A 99 -4.62 94.45 -48.02
N SER A 100 -4.65 93.22 -47.51
CA SER A 100 -3.92 92.85 -46.27
C SER A 100 -2.40 92.85 -46.47
N ILE A 101 -1.94 92.50 -47.67
CA ILE A 101 -0.51 92.54 -48.02
C ILE A 101 -0.08 94.00 -48.25
N ALA A 102 -0.92 94.81 -48.90
CA ALA A 102 -0.69 96.24 -49.05
C ALA A 102 -0.57 96.94 -47.70
N LEU A 103 -1.46 96.66 -46.75
CA LEU A 103 -1.39 97.16 -45.37
C LEU A 103 -0.08 96.75 -44.66
N LEU A 104 0.40 95.52 -44.88
CA LEU A 104 1.65 95.04 -44.29
C LEU A 104 2.87 95.78 -44.86
N ILE A 105 2.85 96.08 -46.16
CA ILE A 105 3.92 96.84 -46.84
C ILE A 105 3.92 98.30 -46.37
N GLU A 106 2.77 98.97 -46.34
CA GLU A 106 2.66 100.39 -45.92
C GLU A 106 3.00 100.59 -44.45
N LYS A 107 2.62 99.64 -43.58
CA LYS A 107 2.98 99.71 -42.15
C LYS A 107 4.49 99.70 -41.93
N HIS A 108 5.25 99.03 -42.79
CA HIS A 108 6.71 98.96 -42.70
C HIS A 108 7.39 100.10 -43.48
N TYR A 109 6.74 100.62 -44.52
CA TYR A 109 7.24 101.69 -45.38
C TYR A 109 6.27 102.88 -45.41
N PRO A 110 6.33 103.79 -44.40
CA PRO A 110 5.38 104.90 -44.25
C PRO A 110 5.38 105.92 -45.42
N HIS A 111 6.44 105.94 -46.23
CA HIS A 111 6.61 106.85 -47.36
C HIS A 111 5.65 106.59 -48.54
N LEU A 112 4.84 105.53 -48.45
CA LEU A 112 3.79 105.18 -49.40
C LEU A 112 2.45 105.88 -49.11
N GLU A 113 2.33 106.62 -47.99
CA GLU A 113 1.26 107.61 -47.71
C GLU A 113 -0.19 107.13 -48.00
N ASN A 114 -0.52 105.87 -47.69
CA ASN A 114 -1.80 105.20 -47.96
C ASN A 114 -2.16 105.02 -49.45
N GLU A 115 -1.23 105.30 -50.38
CA GLU A 115 -1.46 105.19 -51.82
C GLU A 115 -1.56 103.73 -52.30
N LEU A 116 -0.84 102.79 -51.68
CA LEU A 116 -0.80 101.38 -52.06
C LEU A 116 -2.07 100.64 -51.63
N VAL A 117 -2.54 100.87 -50.40
CA VAL A 117 -3.80 100.28 -49.91
C VAL A 117 -4.97 100.84 -50.71
N THR A 118 -5.01 102.15 -50.93
CA THR A 118 -6.04 102.80 -51.75
C THR A 118 -6.04 102.27 -53.19
N ALA A 119 -4.86 102.12 -53.81
CA ALA A 119 -4.75 101.58 -55.17
C ALA A 119 -5.24 100.12 -55.28
N VAL A 120 -5.01 99.30 -54.25
CA VAL A 120 -5.40 97.88 -54.22
C VAL A 120 -6.88 97.69 -53.88
N GLU A 121 -7.45 98.50 -52.97
CA GLU A 121 -8.90 98.49 -52.68
C GLU A 121 -9.73 98.95 -53.90
N LEU A 122 -9.20 99.91 -54.65
CA LEU A 122 -9.82 100.39 -55.90
C LEU A 122 -9.64 99.40 -57.08
N ASP A 123 -8.65 98.50 -57.04
CA ASP A 123 -8.53 97.40 -58.03
C ASP A 123 -9.46 96.21 -57.70
N GLY A 124 -9.81 96.02 -56.42
CA GLY A 124 -10.60 94.88 -55.92
C GLY A 124 -12.11 95.10 -55.83
N SER A 125 -12.65 96.26 -56.23
CA SER A 125 -14.09 96.52 -56.23
C SER A 125 -14.74 95.96 -57.52
N ASP A 126 -15.53 94.90 -57.36
CA ASP A 126 -16.32 94.26 -58.41
C ASP A 126 -17.52 95.14 -58.79
N ASP A 127 -17.32 96.12 -59.69
CA ASP A 127 -18.17 96.42 -60.86
C ASP A 127 -17.78 97.81 -61.44
N PRO A 128 -17.16 97.88 -62.63
CA PRO A 128 -16.76 99.15 -63.26
C PRO A 128 -17.95 100.07 -63.59
N GLY A 129 -19.19 99.54 -63.66
CA GLY A 129 -20.39 100.34 -63.88
C GLY A 129 -20.82 101.14 -62.65
N GLU A 130 -20.65 100.59 -61.44
CA GLU A 130 -21.09 101.25 -60.21
C GLU A 130 -20.15 102.37 -59.77
N LEU A 131 -18.83 102.20 -59.93
CA LEU A 131 -17.86 103.22 -59.51
C LEU A 131 -17.91 104.48 -60.39
N ALA A 132 -18.14 104.32 -61.70
CA ALA A 132 -18.30 105.44 -62.62
C ALA A 132 -19.56 106.28 -62.33
N SER A 133 -20.56 105.69 -61.66
CA SER A 133 -21.81 106.38 -61.26
C SER A 133 -21.67 107.21 -59.97
N ARG A 134 -20.67 106.92 -59.12
CA ARG A 134 -20.46 107.59 -57.83
C ARG A 134 -19.52 108.80 -57.91
N VAL A 135 -18.91 109.06 -59.06
CA VAL A 135 -17.92 110.13 -59.24
C VAL A 135 -18.43 111.13 -60.27
N SER A 136 -18.48 112.41 -59.90
CA SER A 136 -19.01 113.50 -60.74
C SER A 136 -18.26 113.70 -62.06
N ASN A 137 -17.07 113.13 -62.23
CA ASN A 137 -16.26 113.28 -63.44
C ASN A 137 -15.42 112.02 -63.75
N PRO A 138 -15.92 111.10 -64.60
CA PRO A 138 -15.28 109.81 -64.87
C PRO A 138 -13.89 109.92 -65.52
N THR A 139 -13.68 110.90 -66.40
CA THR A 139 -12.42 111.08 -67.13
C THR A 139 -11.31 111.62 -66.23
N ALA A 140 -11.61 112.59 -65.37
CA ALA A 140 -10.65 113.15 -64.41
C ALA A 140 -10.25 112.11 -63.35
N TYR A 141 -11.20 111.28 -62.91
CA TYR A 141 -10.96 110.18 -61.98
C TYR A 141 -10.02 109.11 -62.56
N LEU A 142 -10.23 108.72 -63.82
CA LEU A 142 -9.34 107.77 -64.52
C LEU A 142 -7.93 108.36 -64.73
N ALA A 143 -7.82 109.65 -65.04
CA ALA A 143 -6.53 110.34 -65.18
C ALA A 143 -5.78 110.44 -63.83
N MET A 144 -6.49 110.75 -62.73
CA MET A 144 -5.93 110.74 -61.38
C MET A 144 -5.44 109.35 -60.98
N LEU A 145 -6.22 108.29 -61.25
CA LEU A 145 -5.82 106.91 -61.01
C LEU A 145 -4.59 106.50 -61.84
N GLN A 146 -4.51 106.92 -63.11
CA GLN A 146 -3.32 106.68 -63.93
C GLN A 146 -2.09 107.38 -63.34
N ARG A 147 -2.23 108.60 -62.84
CA ARG A 147 -1.14 109.34 -62.21
C ARG A 147 -0.68 108.69 -60.90
N VAL A 148 -1.61 108.34 -60.02
CA VAL A 148 -1.32 107.62 -58.76
C VAL A 148 -0.65 106.28 -59.06
N ARG A 149 -1.09 105.54 -60.08
CA ARG A 149 -0.45 104.28 -60.49
C ARG A 149 0.99 104.46 -61.00
N GLN A 150 1.27 105.55 -61.72
CA GLN A 150 2.62 105.85 -62.21
C GLN A 150 3.56 106.29 -61.08
N ASP A 151 3.11 107.18 -60.19
CA ASP A 151 3.89 107.64 -59.05
C ASP A 151 4.11 106.49 -58.04
N LEU A 152 3.09 105.63 -57.82
CA LEU A 152 3.20 104.42 -57.00
C LEU A 152 4.21 103.43 -57.59
N ALA A 153 4.23 103.20 -58.90
CA ALA A 153 5.18 102.29 -59.53
C ALA A 153 6.64 102.73 -59.30
N GLN A 154 6.93 104.03 -59.36
CA GLN A 154 8.26 104.57 -59.06
C GLN A 154 8.62 104.46 -57.57
N ARG A 155 7.71 104.82 -56.65
CA ARG A 155 7.97 104.73 -55.20
C ARG A 155 8.15 103.29 -54.75
N MET A 156 7.37 102.39 -55.33
CA MET A 156 7.35 100.99 -54.96
C MET A 156 8.57 100.23 -55.52
N GLU A 157 9.36 100.80 -56.44
CA GLU A 157 10.66 100.24 -56.87
C GLU A 157 11.65 100.13 -55.69
N ARG A 158 11.58 101.07 -54.73
CA ARG A 158 12.44 101.15 -53.53
C ARG A 158 12.01 100.22 -52.38
N VAL A 159 10.90 99.50 -52.52
CA VAL A 159 10.41 98.55 -51.51
C VAL A 159 11.10 97.20 -51.69
N ASP A 160 11.85 96.76 -50.68
CA ASP A 160 12.47 95.44 -50.66
C ASP A 160 11.60 94.41 -49.91
N PRO A 161 11.05 93.39 -50.61
CA PRO A 161 10.15 92.40 -50.01
C PRO A 161 10.74 91.59 -48.84
N TRP A 162 12.07 91.61 -48.67
CA TRP A 162 12.77 90.79 -47.68
C TRP A 162 12.81 91.43 -46.29
N GLU A 163 12.91 92.76 -46.21
CA GLU A 163 13.02 93.51 -44.95
C GLU A 163 11.70 93.53 -44.16
N LEU A 164 10.59 93.25 -44.84
CA LEU A 164 9.25 93.12 -44.24
C LEU A 164 9.14 91.97 -43.22
N PHE A 165 10.08 91.02 -43.21
CA PHE A 165 10.03 89.83 -42.38
C PHE A 165 11.23 89.72 -41.44
N ASN A 166 10.97 89.49 -40.16
CA ASN A 166 12.01 89.18 -39.18
C ASN A 166 12.44 87.71 -39.33
N TRP A 167 13.50 87.44 -40.10
CA TRP A 167 14.00 86.08 -40.36
C TRP A 167 14.75 85.45 -39.18
N GLN A 168 15.19 86.24 -38.20
CA GLN A 168 15.97 85.78 -37.04
C GLN A 168 15.37 84.58 -36.28
N PRO A 169 14.09 84.54 -35.87
CA PRO A 169 13.51 83.40 -35.18
C PRO A 169 13.41 82.13 -36.04
N VAL A 170 13.18 82.27 -37.35
CA VAL A 170 13.14 81.12 -38.27
C VAL A 170 14.53 80.56 -38.51
N TRP A 171 15.54 81.42 -38.65
CA TRP A 171 16.94 80.99 -38.67
C TRP A 171 17.34 80.29 -37.38
N GLY A 172 16.93 80.79 -36.21
CA GLY A 172 17.17 80.12 -34.93
C GLY A 172 16.59 78.70 -34.90
N LEU A 173 15.35 78.51 -35.35
CA LEU A 173 14.72 77.20 -35.44
C LEU A 173 15.35 76.29 -36.50
N ALA A 174 15.71 76.84 -37.66
CA ALA A 174 16.36 76.09 -38.73
C ALA A 174 17.77 75.63 -38.32
N VAL A 175 18.56 76.52 -37.71
CA VAL A 175 19.86 76.20 -37.13
C VAL A 175 19.72 75.17 -36.02
N GLY A 176 18.73 75.33 -35.13
CA GLY A 176 18.41 74.34 -34.10
C GLY A 176 18.05 72.97 -34.68
N ALA A 177 17.25 72.91 -35.74
CA ALA A 177 16.89 71.67 -36.43
C ALA A 177 18.10 71.02 -37.11
N VAL A 178 18.99 71.81 -37.73
CA VAL A 178 20.24 71.31 -38.33
C VAL A 178 21.19 70.78 -37.26
N PHE A 179 21.38 71.50 -36.15
CA PHE A 179 22.20 71.02 -35.04
C PHE A 179 21.61 69.77 -34.39
N ALA A 180 20.28 69.72 -34.19
CA ALA A 180 19.60 68.52 -33.69
C ALA A 180 19.76 67.34 -34.65
N GLY A 181 19.67 67.58 -35.96
CA GLY A 181 19.90 66.56 -36.99
C GLY A 181 21.33 66.06 -37.02
N LEU A 182 22.31 66.97 -36.95
CA LEU A 182 23.74 66.63 -36.91
C LEU A 182 24.11 65.88 -35.63
N PHE A 183 23.58 66.32 -34.48
CA PHE A 183 23.77 65.65 -33.20
C PHE A 183 23.11 64.26 -33.19
N SER A 184 21.89 64.14 -33.73
CA SER A 184 21.22 62.86 -33.95
C SER A 184 22.03 61.93 -34.86
N GLY A 185 22.63 62.46 -35.93
CA GLY A 185 23.50 61.69 -36.83
C GLY A 185 24.77 61.21 -36.14
N LEU A 186 25.40 62.05 -35.32
CA LEU A 186 26.58 61.70 -34.54
C LEU A 186 26.27 60.62 -33.49
N LEU A 187 25.13 60.73 -32.79
CA LEU A 187 24.66 59.68 -31.88
C LEU A 187 24.38 58.36 -32.59
N ALA A 188 23.80 58.42 -33.80
CA ALA A 188 23.53 57.22 -34.60
C ALA A 188 24.81 56.52 -35.06
N LEU A 189 25.86 57.28 -35.40
CA LEU A 189 27.17 56.74 -35.74
C LEU A 189 27.88 56.13 -34.53
N GLY A 190 27.69 56.68 -33.33
CA GLY A 190 28.27 56.14 -32.09
C GLY A 190 27.65 54.82 -31.65
N ASN A 191 26.38 54.55 -31.97
CA ASN A 191 25.67 53.32 -31.59
C ASN A 191 24.77 52.79 -32.73
N PRO A 192 25.35 52.29 -33.83
CA PRO A 192 24.59 51.89 -35.01
C PRO A 192 23.61 50.75 -34.71
N GLY A 193 24.01 49.78 -33.88
CA GLY A 193 23.15 48.66 -33.48
C GLY A 193 21.93 49.09 -32.65
N TRP A 194 22.09 50.11 -31.80
CA TRP A 194 20.98 50.63 -31.00
C TRP A 194 19.92 51.29 -31.88
N VAL A 195 20.36 52.14 -32.83
CA VAL A 195 19.46 52.82 -33.77
C VAL A 195 18.80 51.83 -34.73
N GLN A 196 19.52 50.81 -35.18
CA GLN A 196 18.96 49.75 -36.02
C GLN A 196 17.84 49.00 -35.30
N VAL A 197 18.08 48.51 -34.09
CA VAL A 197 17.06 47.79 -33.30
C VAL A 197 15.88 48.72 -32.99
N TRP A 198 16.12 49.96 -32.58
CA TRP A 198 15.04 50.91 -32.29
C TRP A 198 14.20 51.25 -33.53
N SER A 199 14.84 51.55 -34.67
CA SER A 199 14.14 51.88 -35.91
C SER A 199 13.29 50.72 -36.42
N GLN A 200 13.79 49.49 -36.35
CA GLN A 200 13.01 48.29 -36.68
C GLN A 200 11.86 48.07 -35.70
N ARG A 201 12.08 48.29 -34.40
CA ARG A 201 11.04 48.14 -33.37
C ARG A 201 9.95 49.21 -33.47
N LEU A 202 10.27 50.45 -33.83
CA LEU A 202 9.32 51.57 -33.91
C LEU A 202 8.58 51.62 -35.26
N PHE A 203 9.31 51.55 -36.38
CA PHE A 203 8.72 51.72 -37.71
C PHE A 203 8.24 50.40 -38.34
N ALA A 204 9.00 49.32 -38.15
CA ALA A 204 8.60 47.99 -38.65
C ALA A 204 7.82 47.16 -37.62
N LEU A 205 7.58 47.71 -36.42
CA LEU A 205 6.88 47.04 -35.32
C LEU A 205 7.46 45.66 -34.97
N SER A 206 8.74 45.44 -35.24
CA SER A 206 9.44 44.16 -35.04
C SER A 206 9.52 43.78 -33.56
N ASP A 207 9.31 42.50 -33.23
CA ASP A 207 9.42 41.98 -31.86
C ASP A 207 10.86 41.56 -31.48
N GLN A 208 11.86 42.02 -32.25
CA GLN A 208 13.25 41.74 -31.95
C GLN A 208 13.64 42.25 -30.55
N PRO A 209 14.17 41.40 -29.65
CA PRO A 209 14.55 41.80 -28.30
C PRO A 209 15.78 42.71 -28.33
N TRP A 210 15.90 43.58 -27.33
CA TRP A 210 17.13 44.35 -27.13
C TRP A 210 18.29 43.41 -26.77
N PRO A 211 19.53 43.70 -27.21
CA PRO A 211 20.69 42.87 -26.89
C PRO A 211 20.93 42.87 -25.38
N ARG A 212 20.94 41.67 -24.79
CA ARG A 212 21.17 41.41 -23.37
C ARG A 212 22.62 41.02 -23.10
N ARG A 213 23.05 41.24 -21.84
CA ARG A 213 24.37 40.87 -21.32
C ARG A 213 24.45 39.39 -21.01
N ALA A 214 23.37 38.81 -20.50
CA ALA A 214 23.24 37.39 -20.25
C ALA A 214 22.31 36.71 -21.28
N GLU A 215 22.52 35.42 -21.47
CA GLU A 215 21.64 34.54 -22.25
C GLU A 215 21.40 33.28 -21.43
N LEU A 216 20.12 32.90 -21.29
CA LEU A 216 19.68 31.74 -20.53
C LEU A 216 18.93 30.79 -21.46
N ARG A 217 19.08 29.48 -21.25
CA ARG A 217 18.27 28.44 -21.91
C ARG A 217 17.71 27.44 -20.90
N PRO A 218 16.44 27.00 -21.04
CA PRO A 218 15.91 25.92 -20.24
C PRO A 218 16.46 24.58 -20.78
N VAL A 219 17.05 23.75 -19.93
CA VAL A 219 17.50 22.40 -20.31
C VAL A 219 16.35 21.41 -20.14
N GLY A 220 15.66 21.49 -19.01
CA GLY A 220 14.59 20.57 -18.65
C GLY A 220 14.45 20.43 -17.15
N VAL A 221 13.66 19.43 -16.77
CA VAL A 221 13.45 19.06 -15.37
C VAL A 221 13.88 17.62 -15.19
N GLN A 222 14.67 17.37 -14.15
CA GLN A 222 15.11 16.04 -13.80
C GLN A 222 14.15 15.47 -12.73
N LEU A 223 13.50 14.35 -13.06
CA LEU A 223 12.60 13.63 -12.17
C LEU A 223 13.33 12.40 -11.62
N GLN A 224 13.30 12.25 -10.31
CA GLN A 224 13.77 11.04 -9.65
C GLN A 224 12.63 10.02 -9.61
N LEU A 225 12.83 8.85 -10.21
CA LEU A 225 11.86 7.76 -10.12
C LEU A 225 11.87 7.20 -8.70
N PRO A 226 10.71 6.77 -8.16
CA PRO A 226 10.67 6.17 -6.83
C PRO A 226 11.56 4.92 -6.79
N PRO A 227 12.51 4.79 -5.85
CA PRO A 227 13.36 3.61 -5.74
C PRO A 227 12.59 2.40 -5.20
N PHE A 228 12.98 1.21 -5.64
CA PHE A 228 12.54 -0.04 -4.99
C PHE A 228 13.20 -0.20 -3.62
N THR A 229 12.60 -1.04 -2.77
CA THR A 229 13.20 -1.41 -1.49
C THR A 229 14.57 -2.06 -1.72
N GLY A 230 15.60 -1.58 -1.01
CA GLY A 230 16.99 -2.04 -1.16
C GLY A 230 17.77 -1.40 -2.33
N GLN A 231 17.14 -0.57 -3.16
CA GLN A 231 17.84 0.15 -4.24
C GLN A 231 18.67 1.31 -3.68
N LEU A 232 20.01 1.23 -3.83
CA LEU A 232 20.95 2.23 -3.30
C LEU A 232 20.86 3.61 -3.97
N SER A 233 20.38 3.67 -5.22
CA SER A 233 20.29 4.92 -5.99
C SER A 233 19.09 4.87 -6.90
N ALA A 234 18.20 5.85 -6.75
CA ALA A 234 17.06 6.01 -7.64
C ALA A 234 17.48 6.52 -9.01
N ASP A 235 16.89 5.91 -10.05
CA ASP A 235 17.05 6.34 -11.42
C ASP A 235 16.50 7.75 -11.63
N ARG A 236 17.13 8.50 -12.53
CA ARG A 236 16.74 9.87 -12.84
C ARG A 236 16.50 10.02 -14.32
N ILE A 237 15.37 10.60 -14.69
CA ILE A 237 15.02 10.91 -16.08
C ILE A 237 14.98 12.42 -16.29
N VAL A 238 15.45 12.87 -17.46
CA VAL A 238 15.43 14.29 -17.82
C VAL A 238 14.28 14.52 -18.79
N LEU A 239 13.33 15.34 -18.38
CA LEU A 239 12.16 15.74 -19.14
C LEU A 239 12.42 17.12 -19.77
N PRO A 240 12.62 17.22 -21.09
CA PRO A 240 12.84 18.50 -21.76
C PRO A 240 11.53 19.29 -21.88
N PHE A 241 11.63 20.63 -21.91
CA PHE A 241 10.47 21.50 -22.17
C PHE A 241 10.07 21.42 -23.65
N THR A 242 8.91 20.82 -23.94
CA THR A 242 8.34 20.75 -25.29
C THR A 242 7.32 21.87 -25.43
N THR A 243 7.68 22.98 -26.09
CA THR A 243 6.81 24.16 -26.23
C THR A 243 6.59 24.92 -24.91
N SER A 244 7.65 25.08 -24.10
CA SER A 244 7.65 25.75 -22.80
C SER A 244 6.80 25.11 -21.69
N SER A 245 6.17 23.97 -21.94
CA SER A 245 5.57 23.13 -20.89
C SER A 245 6.28 21.80 -20.73
N VAL A 246 6.14 21.19 -19.56
CA VAL A 246 6.58 19.83 -19.26
C VAL A 246 5.57 19.18 -18.33
N ARG A 247 5.25 17.91 -18.60
CA ARG A 247 4.33 17.11 -17.78
C ARG A 247 5.11 16.37 -16.71
N VAL A 248 4.60 16.40 -15.50
CA VAL A 248 5.25 15.83 -14.31
C VAL A 248 4.22 15.12 -13.45
N PRO A 249 4.59 14.06 -12.70
CA PRO A 249 3.64 13.35 -11.87
C PRO A 249 3.23 14.23 -10.68
N THR A 250 1.96 14.18 -10.30
CA THR A 250 1.49 14.75 -9.03
C THR A 250 2.23 14.09 -7.86
N GLY A 251 2.68 14.87 -6.89
CA GLY A 251 3.45 14.45 -5.71
C GLY A 251 4.94 14.25 -5.97
N ALA A 252 5.42 14.48 -7.20
CA ALA A 252 6.83 14.30 -7.53
C ALA A 252 7.73 15.41 -6.98
N SER A 253 8.99 15.03 -6.72
CA SER A 253 10.08 15.97 -6.43
C SER A 253 10.98 16.11 -7.65
N LEU A 254 11.25 17.36 -8.03
CA LEU A 254 11.88 17.72 -9.30
C LEU A 254 13.11 18.60 -9.09
N GLU A 255 14.11 18.38 -9.93
CA GLU A 255 15.32 19.21 -10.02
C GLU A 255 15.26 20.02 -11.32
N LEU A 256 15.20 21.36 -11.24
CA LEU A 256 15.11 22.24 -12.42
C LEU A 256 16.51 22.60 -12.94
N HIS A 257 16.77 22.35 -14.22
CA HIS A 257 18.05 22.65 -14.87
C HIS A 257 17.92 23.81 -15.87
N VAL A 258 18.71 24.85 -15.63
CA VAL A 258 18.83 26.03 -16.49
C VAL A 258 20.29 26.28 -16.79
N GLU A 259 20.62 26.69 -18.01
CA GLU A 259 22.00 27.00 -18.38
C GLU A 259 22.15 28.45 -18.85
N ALA A 260 23.29 29.06 -18.50
CA ALA A 260 23.66 30.39 -18.96
C ALA A 260 24.85 30.32 -19.93
N ASN A 261 24.82 31.10 -21.01
CA ASN A 261 25.92 31.15 -21.98
C ASN A 261 27.16 31.79 -21.34
N ALA A 262 28.23 31.02 -21.25
CA ALA A 262 29.52 31.41 -20.67
C ALA A 262 30.60 31.69 -21.72
N ALA A 263 30.34 31.38 -23.00
CA ALA A 263 31.31 31.56 -24.08
C ALA A 263 31.32 32.99 -24.64
N GLU A 264 30.14 33.57 -24.84
CA GLU A 264 29.99 34.86 -25.54
C GLU A 264 29.32 35.96 -24.71
N LYS A 265 28.79 35.60 -23.54
CA LYS A 265 27.92 36.46 -22.71
C LYS A 265 28.36 36.44 -21.24
N GLN A 266 27.88 37.44 -20.50
CA GLN A 266 28.15 37.54 -19.07
C GLN A 266 27.31 36.50 -18.32
N VAL A 267 27.99 35.64 -17.55
CA VAL A 267 27.33 34.63 -16.71
C VAL A 267 26.78 35.31 -15.44
N PRO A 268 25.48 35.15 -15.13
CA PRO A 268 24.91 35.61 -13.86
C PRO A 268 25.58 34.96 -12.65
N GLU A 269 25.72 35.69 -11.53
CA GLU A 269 26.18 35.08 -10.27
C GLU A 269 25.07 34.22 -9.63
N VAL A 270 23.83 34.69 -9.73
CA VAL A 270 22.63 34.02 -9.22
C VAL A 270 21.54 34.10 -10.29
N CYS A 271 20.82 33.00 -10.49
CA CYS A 271 19.55 33.00 -11.20
C CYS A 271 18.43 32.83 -10.17
N THR A 272 17.38 33.66 -10.27
CA THR A 272 16.22 33.59 -9.37
C THR A 272 15.01 33.07 -10.15
N LEU A 273 14.42 32.00 -9.65
CA LEU A 273 13.13 31.48 -10.06
C LEU A 273 12.02 32.28 -9.38
N TYR A 274 11.07 32.76 -10.15
CA TYR A 274 9.77 33.24 -9.69
C TYR A 274 8.73 32.21 -10.11
N TYR A 275 7.89 31.80 -9.17
CA TYR A 275 6.88 30.79 -9.44
C TYR A 275 5.51 31.26 -8.99
N ARG A 276 4.50 30.73 -9.66
CA ARG A 276 3.09 30.90 -9.33
C ARG A 276 2.38 29.58 -9.58
N SER A 277 1.94 28.94 -8.51
CA SER A 277 1.06 27.76 -8.56
C SER A 277 -0.37 28.18 -8.90
N GLU A 278 -1.11 27.25 -9.49
CA GLU A 278 -2.55 27.38 -9.75
C GLU A 278 -3.37 27.58 -8.47
N ASP A 279 -2.89 27.05 -7.34
CA ASP A 279 -3.48 27.25 -6.01
C ASP A 279 -3.28 28.68 -5.46
N GLY A 280 -2.65 29.56 -6.24
CA GLY A 280 -2.43 30.97 -5.91
C GLY A 280 -1.15 31.24 -5.11
N VAL A 281 -0.40 30.21 -4.72
CA VAL A 281 0.88 30.35 -4.04
C VAL A 281 1.90 30.98 -4.97
N ARG A 282 2.58 32.03 -4.49
CA ARG A 282 3.63 32.74 -5.22
C ARG A 282 4.86 32.84 -4.35
N GLY A 283 6.03 32.72 -4.98
CA GLY A 283 7.29 32.87 -4.26
C GLY A 283 8.47 33.05 -5.18
N ARG A 284 9.64 33.02 -4.58
CA ARG A 284 10.93 33.07 -5.27
C ARG A 284 11.90 32.07 -4.68
N ALA A 285 12.73 31.48 -5.52
CA ALA A 285 13.80 30.58 -5.13
C ALA A 285 15.06 30.92 -5.94
N ASN A 286 16.25 30.72 -5.35
CA ASN A 286 17.50 30.97 -6.07
C ASN A 286 18.06 29.66 -6.59
N LEU A 287 18.41 29.62 -7.87
CA LEU A 287 19.13 28.50 -8.46
C LEU A 287 20.59 28.57 -8.03
N ARG A 288 21.14 27.42 -7.66
CA ARG A 288 22.55 27.25 -7.32
C ARG A 288 23.35 27.01 -8.59
N ARG A 289 24.48 27.72 -8.73
CA ARG A 289 25.47 27.45 -9.77
C ARG A 289 26.16 26.11 -9.49
N VAL A 290 26.12 25.17 -10.43
CA VAL A 290 26.70 23.83 -10.26
C VAL A 290 27.88 23.63 -11.20
N GLY A 291 29.00 23.13 -10.68
CA GLY A 291 30.16 22.75 -11.50
C GLY A 291 30.80 23.90 -12.31
N ARG A 292 31.68 23.51 -13.25
CA ARG A 292 32.34 24.42 -14.19
C ARG A 292 31.60 24.45 -15.53
N PRO A 293 31.73 25.53 -16.34
CA PRO A 293 31.10 25.59 -17.66
C PRO A 293 31.54 24.41 -18.55
N ARG A 294 30.59 23.77 -19.23
CA ARG A 294 30.83 22.69 -20.21
C ARG A 294 30.30 23.13 -21.56
N SER A 295 31.10 22.96 -22.61
CA SER A 295 30.74 23.36 -23.99
C SER A 295 30.22 24.80 -24.11
N GLY A 296 30.78 25.73 -23.31
CA GLY A 296 30.38 27.13 -23.31
C GLY A 296 29.13 27.48 -22.49
N TRP A 297 28.54 26.52 -21.75
CA TRP A 297 27.35 26.76 -20.92
C TRP A 297 27.62 26.47 -19.44
N GLN A 298 27.17 27.38 -18.56
CA GLN A 298 27.23 27.23 -17.11
C GLN A 298 25.87 26.74 -16.58
N PRO A 299 25.80 25.57 -15.92
CA PRO A 299 24.55 25.07 -15.37
C PRO A 299 24.20 25.69 -14.01
N PHE A 300 22.91 25.91 -13.83
CA PHE A 300 22.22 26.36 -12.64
C PHE A 300 21.10 25.37 -12.32
N VAL A 301 21.00 24.99 -11.06
CA VAL A 301 20.10 23.95 -10.59
C VAL A 301 19.28 24.46 -9.41
N LEU A 302 18.00 24.15 -9.40
CA LEU A 302 17.17 24.24 -8.20
C LEU A 302 16.71 22.85 -7.80
N ASP A 303 17.11 22.45 -6.60
CA ASP A 303 16.69 21.25 -5.90
C ASP A 303 16.12 21.72 -4.56
N GLY A 304 14.88 21.36 -4.26
CA GLY A 304 14.16 21.83 -3.08
C GLY A 304 12.91 22.70 -3.37
N PRO A 305 12.34 23.35 -2.34
CA PRO A 305 11.12 24.16 -2.48
C PRO A 305 11.29 25.25 -3.54
N PRO A 306 10.32 25.44 -4.46
CA PRO A 306 8.93 24.92 -4.46
C PRO A 306 8.73 23.62 -5.26
N LEU A 307 9.81 22.93 -5.66
CA LEU A 307 9.75 21.78 -6.58
C LEU A 307 9.73 20.42 -5.87
N GLU A 308 9.63 20.42 -4.55
CA GLU A 308 9.40 19.22 -3.74
C GLU A 308 7.90 18.94 -3.63
N SER A 309 7.51 17.67 -3.83
CA SER A 309 6.15 17.18 -3.61
C SER A 309 5.05 18.02 -4.29
N LEU A 310 5.16 18.20 -5.62
CA LEU A 310 4.29 19.07 -6.40
C LEU A 310 2.81 18.63 -6.39
N SER A 311 1.93 19.42 -5.78
CA SER A 311 0.49 19.12 -5.73
C SER A 311 -0.31 19.66 -6.92
N SER A 312 0.15 20.75 -7.54
CA SER A 312 -0.58 21.46 -8.59
C SER A 312 0.34 22.00 -9.67
N SER A 313 -0.25 22.31 -10.81
CA SER A 313 0.45 22.91 -11.94
C SER A 313 0.95 24.30 -11.58
N MET A 314 2.11 24.69 -12.12
CA MET A 314 2.69 25.99 -11.84
C MET A 314 3.40 26.61 -13.04
N THR A 315 3.39 27.94 -13.05
CA THR A 315 4.14 28.76 -14.00
C THR A 315 5.43 29.24 -13.36
N LEU A 316 6.51 29.19 -14.13
CA LEU A 316 7.88 29.45 -13.74
C LEU A 316 8.49 30.52 -14.65
N ASP A 317 9.11 31.52 -14.05
CA ASP A 317 9.93 32.53 -14.72
C ASP A 317 11.33 32.55 -14.08
N VAL A 318 12.38 32.38 -14.88
CA VAL A 318 13.76 32.40 -14.38
C VAL A 318 14.44 33.68 -14.82
N VAL A 319 15.01 34.42 -13.87
CA VAL A 319 15.67 35.71 -14.09
C VAL A 319 17.14 35.61 -13.69
N GLY A 320 18.04 35.98 -14.59
CA GLY A 320 19.48 36.06 -14.31
C GLY A 320 20.07 37.29 -14.99
N LEU A 321 20.61 38.23 -14.20
CA LEU A 321 21.01 39.57 -14.67
C LEU A 321 19.85 40.26 -15.43
N ASP A 322 20.03 40.54 -16.71
CA ASP A 322 19.02 41.12 -17.62
C ASP A 322 18.31 40.06 -18.48
N ALA A 323 18.72 38.79 -18.40
CA ALA A 323 18.07 37.67 -19.07
C ALA A 323 16.87 37.14 -18.29
N ARG A 324 15.81 36.80 -19.02
CA ARG A 324 14.59 36.21 -18.48
C ARG A 324 14.10 35.07 -19.37
N LEU A 325 13.91 33.90 -18.77
CA LEU A 325 13.08 32.81 -19.31
C LEU A 325 11.69 32.97 -18.73
N ARG A 326 10.67 33.00 -19.57
CA ARG A 326 9.29 33.25 -19.14
C ARG A 326 8.36 32.17 -19.65
N ASN A 327 7.21 32.07 -18.98
CA ASN A 327 6.10 31.20 -19.38
C ASN A 327 6.48 29.71 -19.40
N LEU A 328 7.44 29.30 -18.56
CA LEU A 328 7.70 27.88 -18.38
C LEU A 328 6.54 27.30 -17.54
N ARG A 329 5.93 26.21 -17.97
CA ARG A 329 4.79 25.59 -17.28
C ARG A 329 5.12 24.17 -16.85
N LEU A 330 4.97 23.90 -15.56
CA LEU A 330 4.90 22.55 -15.02
C LEU A 330 3.43 22.13 -14.99
N GLU A 331 3.08 21.10 -15.75
CA GLU A 331 1.74 20.51 -15.77
C GLU A 331 1.76 19.22 -14.96
N THR A 332 1.12 19.23 -13.80
CA THR A 332 0.95 18.03 -12.97
C THR A 332 -0.10 17.12 -13.60
N VAL A 333 0.27 15.87 -13.87
CA VAL A 333 -0.59 14.83 -14.45
C VAL A 333 -0.65 13.67 -13.47
N GLU A 334 -1.81 13.03 -13.38
CA GLU A 334 -1.95 11.79 -12.61
C GLU A 334 -1.25 10.63 -13.35
N PRO A 335 -0.23 10.00 -12.75
CA PRO A 335 0.48 8.90 -13.38
C PRO A 335 -0.40 7.65 -13.49
N ALA A 336 0.00 6.71 -14.36
CA ALA A 336 -0.69 5.43 -14.50
C ALA A 336 -0.60 4.61 -13.19
N VAL A 337 -1.74 4.14 -12.71
CA VAL A 337 -1.87 3.29 -11.52
C VAL A 337 -2.51 1.95 -11.86
N ILE A 338 -2.21 0.91 -11.06
CA ILE A 338 -2.82 -0.42 -11.21
C ILE A 338 -4.28 -0.33 -10.72
N MET A 339 -5.23 -0.69 -11.59
CA MET A 339 -6.67 -0.65 -11.30
C MET A 339 -7.24 -2.02 -10.95
N ASP A 340 -6.79 -3.05 -11.67
CA ASP A 340 -7.16 -4.44 -11.40
C ASP A 340 -5.90 -5.30 -11.45
N MET A 341 -5.87 -6.33 -10.62
CA MET A 341 -4.80 -7.32 -10.58
C MET A 341 -5.40 -8.70 -10.43
N GLN A 342 -5.14 -9.56 -11.40
CA GLN A 342 -5.53 -10.96 -11.39
C GLN A 342 -4.29 -11.83 -11.25
N VAL A 343 -4.44 -12.90 -10.49
CA VAL A 343 -3.43 -13.95 -10.30
C VAL A 343 -3.89 -15.14 -11.13
N GLN A 344 -3.13 -15.44 -12.17
CA GLN A 344 -3.28 -16.67 -12.92
C GLN A 344 -2.45 -17.76 -12.24
N ILE A 345 -3.11 -18.81 -11.78
CA ILE A 345 -2.51 -19.93 -11.05
C ILE A 345 -2.68 -21.17 -11.91
N GLU A 346 -1.56 -21.80 -12.26
CA GLU A 346 -1.52 -23.14 -12.84
C GLU A 346 -1.16 -24.12 -11.72
N TYR A 347 -2.12 -24.99 -11.39
CA TYR A 347 -1.98 -25.93 -10.29
C TYR A 347 -1.07 -27.11 -10.66
N PRO A 348 -0.18 -27.54 -9.75
CA PRO A 348 0.64 -28.73 -9.94
C PRO A 348 -0.23 -30.00 -9.94
N ARG A 349 0.30 -31.09 -10.50
CA ARG A 349 -0.47 -32.32 -10.76
C ARG A 349 -1.01 -32.95 -9.48
N TYR A 350 -0.24 -32.97 -8.41
CA TYR A 350 -0.68 -33.55 -7.14
C TYR A 350 -1.98 -32.95 -6.60
N LEU A 351 -2.20 -31.65 -6.81
CA LEU A 351 -3.41 -30.94 -6.37
C LEU A 351 -4.61 -31.12 -7.31
N LEU A 352 -4.38 -31.45 -8.58
CA LEU A 352 -5.49 -31.65 -9.53
C LEU A 352 -6.35 -32.86 -9.15
N GLN A 353 -5.73 -33.86 -8.51
CA GLN A 353 -6.39 -35.08 -8.10
C GLN A 353 -7.30 -34.87 -6.88
N SER A 354 -6.95 -33.92 -6.00
CA SER A 354 -7.68 -33.64 -4.77
C SER A 354 -8.64 -32.46 -4.86
N LEU A 355 -8.25 -31.35 -5.51
CA LEU A 355 -9.00 -30.09 -5.42
C LEU A 355 -10.25 -30.02 -6.32
N GLN A 356 -10.47 -30.96 -7.23
CA GLN A 356 -11.56 -30.91 -8.25
C GLN A 356 -11.63 -29.55 -8.97
N ARG A 357 -10.50 -28.86 -9.13
CA ARG A 357 -10.38 -27.54 -9.75
C ARG A 357 -9.91 -27.65 -11.21
N PRO A 358 -10.17 -26.62 -12.03
CA PRO A 358 -9.54 -26.55 -13.34
C PRO A 358 -8.01 -26.45 -13.21
N PRO A 359 -7.22 -26.98 -14.15
CA PRO A 359 -5.76 -26.92 -14.09
C PRO A 359 -5.18 -25.50 -14.06
N VAL A 360 -5.89 -24.56 -14.67
CA VAL A 360 -5.53 -23.14 -14.67
C VAL A 360 -6.74 -22.34 -14.22
N GLU A 361 -6.53 -21.50 -13.22
CA GLU A 361 -7.55 -20.60 -12.67
C GLU A 361 -7.02 -19.15 -12.70
N SER A 362 -7.91 -18.18 -12.97
CA SER A 362 -7.59 -16.75 -12.83
C SER A 362 -8.48 -16.17 -11.75
N VAL A 363 -7.87 -15.63 -10.71
CA VAL A 363 -8.56 -15.13 -9.52
C VAL A 363 -8.08 -13.71 -9.20
N PRO A 364 -8.97 -12.81 -8.76
CA PRO A 364 -8.56 -11.45 -8.40
C PRO A 364 -7.61 -11.50 -7.20
N TYR A 365 -6.52 -10.72 -7.26
CA TYR A 365 -5.55 -10.63 -6.17
C TYR A 365 -6.23 -10.08 -4.92
N ARG A 366 -5.93 -10.71 -3.77
CA ARG A 366 -6.34 -10.25 -2.44
C ARG A 366 -5.12 -10.26 -1.52
N SER A 367 -5.03 -9.26 -0.66
CA SER A 367 -3.95 -9.20 0.33
C SER A 367 -4.01 -10.43 1.24
N GLY A 368 -2.88 -11.12 1.41
CA GLY A 368 -2.80 -12.36 2.19
C GLY A 368 -3.35 -13.61 1.48
N MET A 369 -3.52 -13.55 0.15
CA MET A 369 -3.87 -14.72 -0.65
C MET A 369 -2.78 -15.78 -0.53
N GLN A 370 -3.20 -17.01 -0.24
CA GLN A 370 -2.34 -18.18 -0.21
C GLN A 370 -2.39 -18.88 -1.57
N ILE A 371 -1.22 -19.24 -2.08
CA ILE A 371 -1.04 -20.03 -3.29
C ILE A 371 -0.40 -21.35 -2.87
N PRO A 372 -0.87 -22.50 -3.36
CA PRO A 372 -0.24 -23.77 -3.05
C PRO A 372 1.21 -23.84 -3.52
N GLU A 373 2.02 -24.62 -2.82
CA GLU A 373 3.40 -24.91 -3.18
C GLU A 373 3.52 -25.49 -4.59
N GLY A 374 4.57 -25.12 -5.32
CA GLY A 374 4.85 -25.62 -6.66
C GLY A 374 3.90 -25.13 -7.76
N ALA A 375 2.90 -24.30 -7.43
CA ALA A 375 2.04 -23.69 -8.42
C ALA A 375 2.82 -22.71 -9.30
N THR A 376 2.53 -22.71 -10.59
CA THR A 376 3.10 -21.73 -11.52
C THR A 376 2.20 -20.51 -11.59
N VAL A 377 2.75 -19.34 -11.28
CA VAL A 377 1.97 -18.11 -11.11
C VAL A 377 2.37 -17.06 -12.14
N ALA A 378 1.36 -16.34 -12.64
CA ALA A 378 1.57 -15.11 -13.39
C ALA A 378 0.58 -14.04 -12.91
N LEU A 379 1.07 -12.82 -12.71
CA LEU A 379 0.22 -11.68 -12.44
C LEU A 379 -0.23 -11.02 -13.74
N GLN A 380 -1.51 -10.70 -13.85
CA GLN A 380 -2.11 -9.95 -14.95
C GLN A 380 -2.75 -8.68 -14.40
N GLY A 381 -2.17 -7.53 -14.73
CA GLY A 381 -2.65 -6.24 -14.25
C GLY A 381 -3.24 -5.38 -15.36
N GLN A 382 -4.18 -4.51 -14.99
CA GLN A 382 -4.70 -3.44 -15.85
C GLN A 382 -4.43 -2.07 -15.24
N ALA A 383 -3.92 -1.13 -16.04
CA ALA A 383 -3.59 0.22 -15.62
C ALA A 383 -4.64 1.27 -16.03
N SER A 384 -4.66 2.39 -15.31
CA SER A 384 -5.53 3.55 -15.59
C SER A 384 -5.21 4.27 -16.91
N GLY A 385 -3.99 4.12 -17.44
CA GLY A 385 -3.51 4.75 -18.67
C GLY A 385 -2.58 3.85 -19.49
N PRO A 386 -2.17 4.31 -20.69
CA PRO A 386 -1.24 3.57 -21.54
C PRO A 386 0.16 3.50 -20.91
N LEU A 387 0.76 2.31 -20.95
CA LEU A 387 2.05 2.01 -20.35
C LEU A 387 3.14 1.93 -21.43
N ARG A 388 4.33 2.39 -21.08
CA ARG A 388 5.56 2.20 -21.87
C ARG A 388 6.35 1.00 -21.40
N GLU A 389 6.45 0.84 -20.08
CA GLU A 389 7.28 -0.18 -19.43
C GLU A 389 6.70 -0.52 -18.05
N VAL A 390 6.79 -1.79 -17.66
CA VAL A 390 6.48 -2.23 -16.30
C VAL A 390 7.74 -2.80 -15.70
N GLN A 391 8.17 -2.25 -14.57
CA GLN A 391 9.33 -2.71 -13.84
C GLN A 391 8.88 -3.35 -12.54
N TYR A 392 9.51 -4.47 -12.17
CA TYR A 392 9.16 -5.15 -10.94
C TYR A 392 10.38 -5.79 -10.30
N VAL A 393 10.26 -5.98 -8.99
CA VAL A 393 11.23 -6.67 -8.15
C VAL A 393 10.49 -7.73 -7.36
N ILE A 394 11.10 -8.91 -7.22
CA ILE A 394 10.60 -10.02 -6.41
C ILE A 394 11.57 -10.21 -5.26
N HIS A 395 11.06 -10.21 -4.03
CA HIS A 395 11.80 -10.57 -2.83
C HIS A 395 11.23 -11.89 -2.32
N LEU A 396 12.04 -12.95 -2.36
CA LEU A 396 11.66 -14.25 -1.79
C LEU A 396 11.86 -14.22 -0.27
N ALA A 397 11.00 -14.92 0.48
CA ALA A 397 11.00 -14.86 1.95
C ALA A 397 12.31 -15.34 2.61
N ASP A 398 13.07 -16.22 1.95
CA ASP A 398 14.37 -16.72 2.44
C ASP A 398 15.56 -15.79 2.12
N GLU A 399 15.36 -14.75 1.30
CA GLU A 399 16.38 -13.74 1.05
C GLU A 399 16.23 -12.61 2.06
N ASP A 400 17.27 -12.40 2.88
CA ASP A 400 17.37 -11.23 3.75
C ASP A 400 17.13 -9.97 2.91
N LEU A 401 16.05 -9.23 3.20
CA LEU A 401 15.69 -7.94 2.59
C LEU A 401 16.80 -6.86 2.67
N SER A 402 17.90 -7.16 3.38
CA SER A 402 19.07 -6.32 3.57
C SER A 402 20.28 -6.70 2.69
N SER A 403 20.22 -7.86 2.03
CA SER A 403 21.22 -8.31 1.06
C SER A 403 20.95 -7.64 -0.28
N GLY A 404 21.72 -6.59 -0.58
CA GLY A 404 21.50 -5.73 -1.72
C GLY A 404 21.51 -6.43 -3.08
N VAL A 405 20.78 -5.78 -4.00
CA VAL A 405 20.58 -6.11 -5.43
C VAL A 405 19.58 -7.24 -5.66
N SER A 406 18.29 -6.97 -5.43
CA SER A 406 17.26 -7.66 -6.18
C SER A 406 17.29 -7.13 -7.63
N ASP A 407 17.40 -8.03 -8.60
CA ASP A 407 17.42 -7.66 -10.01
C ASP A 407 16.10 -6.98 -10.40
N ILE A 408 16.20 -5.77 -10.96
CA ILE A 408 15.03 -5.06 -11.49
C ILE A 408 14.71 -5.69 -12.84
N HIS A 409 13.59 -6.39 -12.90
CA HIS A 409 13.07 -6.95 -14.13
C HIS A 409 12.16 -5.95 -14.84
N SER A 410 12.14 -5.99 -16.17
CA SER A 410 11.23 -5.19 -16.98
C SER A 410 10.44 -6.05 -17.95
N VAL A 411 9.16 -5.71 -18.13
CA VAL A 411 8.24 -6.35 -19.05
C VAL A 411 7.62 -5.30 -19.96
N ALA A 412 7.49 -5.64 -21.24
CA ALA A 412 6.79 -4.83 -22.22
C ALA A 412 5.26 -4.96 -22.00
N PRO A 413 4.53 -3.85 -21.77
CA PRO A 413 3.09 -3.88 -21.63
C PRO A 413 2.37 -3.99 -22.98
N GLU A 414 1.13 -4.48 -22.95
CA GLU A 414 0.21 -4.51 -24.08
C GLU A 414 -0.83 -3.37 -23.93
N GLY A 415 -0.42 -2.16 -24.28
CA GLY A 415 -1.26 -0.96 -24.15
C GLY A 415 -1.51 -0.59 -22.69
N ARG A 416 -2.61 -1.09 -22.10
CA ARG A 416 -2.99 -0.84 -20.69
C ARG A 416 -2.86 -2.07 -19.80
N SER A 417 -2.60 -3.24 -20.38
CA SER A 417 -2.43 -4.49 -19.65
C SER A 417 -0.97 -4.90 -19.60
N PHE A 418 -0.61 -5.66 -18.57
CA PHE A 418 0.71 -6.26 -18.44
C PHE A 418 0.62 -7.64 -17.80
N ARG A 419 1.58 -8.51 -18.11
CA ARG A 419 1.69 -9.86 -17.55
C ARG A 419 3.08 -10.08 -16.98
N ILE A 420 3.18 -10.32 -15.67
CA ILE A 420 4.43 -10.62 -14.99
C ILE A 420 4.47 -12.13 -14.71
N PRO A 421 5.35 -12.89 -15.38
CA PRO A 421 5.53 -14.30 -15.07
C PRO A 421 6.37 -14.44 -13.79
N LEU A 422 5.79 -15.01 -12.74
CA LEU A 422 6.54 -15.34 -11.51
C LEU A 422 7.24 -16.69 -11.62
N GLY A 423 6.70 -17.58 -12.47
CA GLY A 423 7.20 -18.95 -12.58
C GLY A 423 6.67 -19.83 -11.46
N ARG A 424 7.39 -20.92 -11.18
CA ARG A 424 7.05 -21.87 -10.12
C ARG A 424 7.35 -21.25 -8.75
N MET A 425 6.38 -21.32 -7.86
CA MET A 425 6.44 -20.73 -6.53
C MET A 425 6.65 -21.82 -5.48
N ASP A 426 7.86 -21.95 -4.96
CA ASP A 426 8.20 -22.89 -3.88
C ASP A 426 8.22 -22.20 -2.49
N GLY A 427 8.14 -20.87 -2.45
CA GLY A 427 8.17 -20.09 -1.21
C GLY A 427 7.43 -18.76 -1.34
N SER A 428 7.12 -18.14 -0.20
CA SER A 428 6.41 -16.87 -0.16
C SER A 428 7.23 -15.75 -0.83
N ALA A 429 6.56 -14.86 -1.56
CA ALA A 429 7.21 -13.76 -2.26
C ALA A 429 6.51 -12.42 -2.03
N VAL A 430 7.31 -11.36 -1.99
CA VAL A 430 6.87 -9.97 -1.96
C VAL A 430 7.32 -9.28 -3.22
N MET A 431 6.38 -8.66 -3.93
CA MET A 431 6.62 -8.04 -5.22
C MET A 431 6.37 -6.55 -5.13
N GLU A 432 7.28 -5.77 -5.71
CA GLU A 432 7.11 -4.33 -5.90
C GLU A 432 6.95 -4.04 -7.38
N ILE A 433 5.88 -3.36 -7.79
CA ILE A 433 5.56 -3.13 -9.20
C ILE A 433 5.50 -1.64 -9.49
N ARG A 434 6.45 -1.15 -10.30
CA ARG A 434 6.54 0.22 -10.78
C ARG A 434 6.03 0.31 -12.22
N LEU A 435 4.96 1.08 -12.42
CA LEU A 435 4.44 1.36 -13.75
C LEU A 435 5.08 2.61 -14.33
N ILE A 436 5.55 2.53 -15.58
CA ILE A 436 6.05 3.68 -16.35
C ILE A 436 5.08 3.95 -17.50
N ASP A 437 4.46 5.12 -17.49
CA ASP A 437 3.49 5.51 -18.50
C ASP A 437 4.13 5.88 -19.85
N ALA A 438 3.29 6.18 -20.86
CA ALA A 438 3.74 6.59 -22.19
C ALA A 438 4.64 7.86 -22.18
N ASP A 439 4.46 8.75 -21.20
CA ASP A 439 5.23 9.98 -21.02
C ASP A 439 6.51 9.73 -20.18
N GLY A 440 6.74 8.51 -19.70
CA GLY A 440 7.90 8.11 -18.87
C GLY A 440 7.73 8.38 -17.38
N LEU A 441 6.51 8.67 -16.92
CA LEU A 441 6.19 9.04 -15.55
C LEU A 441 5.76 7.80 -14.74
N SER A 442 5.99 7.84 -13.42
CA SER A 442 5.64 6.77 -12.48
C SER A 442 4.88 7.33 -11.28
N ALA A 443 3.96 6.54 -10.74
CA ALA A 443 3.29 6.82 -9.48
C ALA A 443 4.23 6.57 -8.28
N ALA A 444 3.99 7.30 -7.19
CA ALA A 444 4.63 7.07 -5.89
C ALA A 444 3.54 7.10 -4.79
N PRO A 445 3.58 6.19 -3.79
CA PRO A 445 4.57 5.13 -3.57
C PRO A 445 4.41 3.91 -4.50
N ILE A 446 5.44 3.06 -4.58
CA ILE A 446 5.38 1.79 -5.32
C ILE A 446 4.49 0.79 -4.54
N PRO A 447 3.44 0.23 -5.15
CA PRO A 447 2.59 -0.76 -4.49
C PRO A 447 3.33 -2.09 -4.26
N ARG A 448 3.06 -2.72 -3.11
CA ARG A 448 3.61 -4.02 -2.70
C ARG A 448 2.53 -5.09 -2.73
N TYR A 449 2.83 -6.22 -3.37
CA TYR A 449 1.96 -7.39 -3.47
C TYR A 449 2.61 -8.58 -2.75
N VAL A 450 1.86 -9.28 -1.91
CA VAL A 450 2.39 -10.40 -1.10
C VAL A 450 1.63 -11.66 -1.49
N LEU A 451 2.37 -12.69 -1.89
CA LEU A 451 1.87 -14.02 -2.16
C LEU A 451 2.45 -14.97 -1.13
N SER A 452 1.58 -15.58 -0.32
CA SER A 452 1.99 -16.56 0.67
C SER A 452 1.93 -17.96 0.06
N VAL A 453 3.01 -18.72 0.24
CA VAL A 453 3.09 -20.12 -0.18
C VAL A 453 3.37 -20.93 1.07
N PRO A 454 2.33 -21.51 1.72
CA PRO A 454 2.55 -22.45 2.80
C PRO A 454 3.15 -23.74 2.22
N PRO A 455 4.14 -24.35 2.91
CA PRO A 455 4.65 -25.66 2.51
C PRO A 455 3.57 -26.72 2.72
N ASP A 456 3.59 -27.73 1.86
CA ASP A 456 2.75 -28.93 2.00
C ASP A 456 3.13 -29.72 3.26
N THR A 457 2.12 -30.31 3.93
CA THR A 457 2.33 -31.05 5.18
C THR A 457 2.23 -32.55 4.95
N VAL A 458 3.06 -33.32 5.65
CA VAL A 458 2.94 -34.79 5.60
C VAL A 458 1.61 -35.24 6.22
N PRO A 459 0.99 -36.34 5.73
CA PRO A 459 -0.23 -36.89 6.30
C PRO A 459 -0.11 -37.15 7.80
N GLU A 460 -1.13 -36.74 8.56
CA GLU A 460 -1.23 -37.04 9.99
C GLU A 460 -1.94 -38.38 10.18
N VAL A 461 -1.27 -39.32 10.86
CA VAL A 461 -1.77 -40.68 11.10
C VAL A 461 -1.86 -40.93 12.61
N ASP A 462 -3.07 -40.92 13.15
CA ASP A 462 -3.33 -41.31 14.55
C ASP A 462 -4.15 -42.60 14.56
N THR A 463 -3.55 -43.69 15.02
CA THR A 463 -4.16 -45.02 14.99
C THR A 463 -3.93 -45.79 16.27
N ARG A 464 -4.92 -46.60 16.63
CA ARG A 464 -4.87 -47.50 17.79
C ARG A 464 -5.32 -48.91 17.40
N LEU A 465 -4.91 -49.87 18.22
CA LEU A 465 -5.37 -51.25 18.11
C LEU A 465 -6.50 -51.41 19.11
N VAL A 466 -7.56 -52.12 18.72
CA VAL A 466 -8.73 -52.33 19.56
C VAL A 466 -8.71 -53.76 20.07
N GLY A 467 -8.72 -53.95 21.39
CA GLY A 467 -8.75 -55.28 21.99
C GLY A 467 -7.47 -56.08 21.73
N ILE A 468 -6.31 -55.41 21.64
CA ILE A 468 -4.99 -56.03 21.52
C ILE A 468 -4.10 -55.44 22.62
N GLY A 469 -3.48 -56.32 23.41
CA GLY A 469 -2.53 -55.93 24.47
C GLY A 469 -1.10 -55.76 23.94
N SER A 470 -0.12 -56.03 24.79
CA SER A 470 1.30 -56.03 24.42
C SER A 470 1.76 -57.32 23.73
N ALA A 471 0.92 -58.35 23.72
CA ALA A 471 1.23 -59.66 23.17
C ALA A 471 0.09 -60.20 22.30
N ILE A 472 0.45 -60.98 21.29
CA ILE A 472 -0.47 -61.59 20.33
C ILE A 472 -0.08 -63.03 19.97
N THR A 473 -1.02 -63.80 19.43
CA THR A 473 -0.75 -65.12 18.86
C THR A 473 -0.38 -65.01 17.36
N PRO A 474 0.31 -66.01 16.77
CA PRO A 474 0.63 -66.02 15.34
C PRO A 474 -0.57 -65.96 14.39
N VAL A 475 -1.77 -66.30 14.87
CA VAL A 475 -3.03 -66.34 14.11
C VAL A 475 -3.99 -65.22 14.48
N ALA A 476 -3.50 -64.17 15.15
CA ALA A 476 -4.34 -63.09 15.63
C ALA A 476 -4.90 -62.23 14.48
N VAL A 477 -6.10 -61.69 14.70
CA VAL A 477 -6.67 -60.60 13.90
C VAL A 477 -6.36 -59.30 14.64
N LEU A 478 -5.87 -58.29 13.93
CA LEU A 478 -5.47 -56.99 14.47
C LEU A 478 -6.44 -55.90 13.96
N PRO A 479 -7.47 -55.54 14.74
CA PRO A 479 -8.35 -54.42 14.40
C PRO A 479 -7.64 -53.10 14.69
N ILE A 480 -7.53 -52.27 13.65
CA ILE A 480 -6.93 -50.94 13.66
C ILE A 480 -8.06 -49.93 13.47
N GLU A 481 -8.15 -48.99 14.40
CA GLU A 481 -9.05 -47.84 14.30
C GLU A 481 -8.26 -46.55 14.45
N GLY A 482 -8.65 -45.51 13.71
CA GLY A 482 -7.97 -44.23 13.83
C GLY A 482 -8.46 -43.17 12.86
N THR A 483 -7.73 -42.08 12.81
CA THR A 483 -7.93 -40.98 11.86
C THR A 483 -6.67 -40.76 11.05
N ILE A 484 -6.85 -40.66 9.74
CA ILE A 484 -5.81 -40.22 8.80
C ILE A 484 -6.31 -38.94 8.15
N ALA A 485 -5.54 -37.86 8.29
CA ALA A 485 -5.88 -36.55 7.78
C ALA A 485 -4.73 -35.99 6.95
N ASP A 486 -5.07 -35.34 5.85
CA ASP A 486 -4.12 -34.68 4.96
C ASP A 486 -4.80 -33.46 4.33
N ASP A 487 -4.06 -32.39 4.10
CA ASP A 487 -4.59 -31.14 3.53
C ASP A 487 -4.75 -31.20 2.00
N HIS A 488 -4.06 -32.12 1.33
CA HIS A 488 -4.06 -32.29 -0.11
C HIS A 488 -4.52 -33.69 -0.58
N GLY A 489 -5.01 -34.50 0.35
CA GLY A 489 -5.64 -35.79 0.10
C GLY A 489 -4.66 -36.95 0.04
N LEU A 490 -5.19 -38.14 0.31
CA LEU A 490 -4.39 -39.36 0.42
C LEU A 490 -4.34 -40.11 -0.92
N ALA A 491 -3.13 -40.46 -1.36
CA ALA A 491 -2.91 -41.32 -2.52
C ALA A 491 -2.96 -42.80 -2.14
N ARG A 492 -2.31 -43.16 -1.04
CA ARG A 492 -2.20 -44.56 -0.60
C ARG A 492 -2.16 -44.66 0.93
N VAL A 493 -2.79 -45.70 1.46
CA VAL A 493 -2.65 -46.10 2.86
C VAL A 493 -2.16 -47.54 2.90
N ALA A 494 -1.26 -47.84 3.83
CA ALA A 494 -0.77 -49.19 4.03
C ALA A 494 -0.47 -49.46 5.51
N VAL A 495 -0.59 -50.72 5.91
CA VAL A 495 -0.11 -51.21 7.20
C VAL A 495 1.24 -51.89 6.97
N GLU A 496 2.29 -51.30 7.52
CA GLU A 496 3.64 -51.84 7.53
C GLU A 496 3.79 -52.76 8.75
N LEU A 497 4.07 -54.03 8.48
CA LEU A 497 4.35 -55.07 9.47
C LEU A 497 5.82 -55.46 9.34
N ALA A 498 6.62 -55.19 10.36
CA ALA A 498 8.04 -55.50 10.36
C ALA A 498 8.40 -56.48 11.47
N THR A 499 9.07 -57.57 11.10
CA THR A 499 9.78 -58.49 12.01
C THR A 499 11.29 -58.30 11.83
N GLU A 500 12.11 -59.02 12.60
CA GLU A 500 13.58 -58.94 12.44
C GLU A 500 14.06 -59.40 11.05
N THR A 501 13.29 -60.24 10.37
CA THR A 501 13.68 -60.88 9.10
C THR A 501 12.86 -60.43 7.90
N THR A 502 11.63 -59.95 8.11
CA THR A 502 10.65 -59.74 7.03
C THR A 502 9.90 -58.43 7.23
N THR A 503 9.59 -57.73 6.14
CA THR A 503 8.71 -56.57 6.15
C THR A 503 7.59 -56.81 5.15
N ALA A 504 6.35 -56.84 5.62
CA ALA A 504 5.17 -56.90 4.78
C ALA A 504 4.45 -55.56 4.79
N VAL A 505 3.94 -55.18 3.63
CA VAL A 505 3.18 -53.95 3.45
C VAL A 505 1.81 -54.36 2.93
N VAL A 506 0.80 -54.23 3.79
CA VAL A 506 -0.58 -54.58 3.45
C VAL A 506 -1.27 -53.31 2.94
N PRO A 507 -1.62 -53.24 1.64
CA PRO A 507 -2.32 -52.07 1.11
C PRO A 507 -3.73 -52.00 1.66
N VAL A 508 -4.18 -50.78 1.95
CA VAL A 508 -5.50 -50.49 2.49
C VAL A 508 -6.14 -49.39 1.65
N ASP A 509 -7.45 -49.52 1.41
CA ASP A 509 -8.21 -48.48 0.72
C ASP A 509 -8.22 -47.18 1.54
N PRO A 510 -7.84 -46.02 0.96
CA PRO A 510 -7.84 -44.75 1.67
C PRO A 510 -9.25 -44.40 2.16
N PRO A 511 -9.42 -44.02 3.45
CA PRO A 511 -10.74 -43.72 4.00
C PRO A 511 -11.28 -42.39 3.45
N ALA A 512 -12.49 -42.40 2.90
CA ALA A 512 -13.11 -41.21 2.29
C ALA A 512 -13.47 -40.11 3.32
N ASP A 513 -13.75 -40.50 4.56
CA ASP A 513 -14.09 -39.59 5.68
C ASP A 513 -12.91 -39.39 6.66
N GLY A 514 -11.72 -39.86 6.29
CA GLY A 514 -10.52 -39.85 7.13
C GLY A 514 -10.57 -40.83 8.31
N ARG A 515 -11.63 -41.61 8.48
CA ARG A 515 -11.73 -42.60 9.57
C ARG A 515 -11.30 -43.97 9.08
N LEU A 516 -10.19 -44.45 9.61
CA LEU A 516 -9.67 -45.77 9.32
C LEU A 516 -10.35 -46.80 10.24
N GLN A 517 -10.95 -47.83 9.63
CA GLN A 517 -11.40 -49.04 10.32
C GLN A 517 -11.02 -50.25 9.48
N VAL A 518 -9.99 -50.97 9.89
CA VAL A 518 -9.44 -52.11 9.14
C VAL A 518 -9.02 -53.21 10.09
N SER A 519 -9.26 -54.46 9.70
CA SER A 519 -8.79 -55.63 10.43
C SER A 519 -7.75 -56.38 9.60
N ILE A 520 -6.55 -56.57 10.16
CA ILE A 520 -5.48 -57.34 9.51
C ILE A 520 -5.46 -58.75 10.10
N ASP A 521 -5.61 -59.78 9.27
CA ASP A 521 -5.56 -61.18 9.71
C ASP A 521 -4.17 -61.78 9.51
N LEU A 522 -3.46 -62.08 10.59
CA LEU A 522 -2.11 -62.64 10.53
C LEU A 522 -2.10 -64.07 9.98
N GLN A 523 -3.18 -64.84 10.16
CA GLN A 523 -3.26 -66.19 9.60
C GLN A 523 -3.34 -66.14 8.07
N GLU A 524 -4.14 -65.23 7.52
CA GLU A 524 -4.24 -65.05 6.06
C GLU A 524 -2.91 -64.57 5.47
N LEU A 525 -2.19 -63.69 6.16
CA LEU A 525 -0.87 -63.22 5.74
C LEU A 525 0.19 -64.33 5.78
N ALA A 526 0.12 -65.25 6.75
CA ALA A 526 0.98 -66.41 6.83
C ALA A 526 0.67 -67.43 5.71
N GLU A 527 -0.61 -67.70 5.45
CA GLU A 527 -1.04 -68.57 4.33
C GLU A 527 -0.62 -68.01 2.96
N ALA A 528 -0.55 -66.68 2.84
CA ALA A 528 -0.05 -65.98 1.66
C ALA A 528 1.50 -65.86 1.59
N ASN A 529 2.24 -66.44 2.54
CA ASN A 529 3.70 -66.32 2.68
C ASN A 529 4.20 -64.85 2.71
N GLN A 530 3.42 -63.93 3.27
CA GLN A 530 3.80 -62.52 3.41
C GLN A 530 4.47 -62.23 4.75
N VAL A 531 3.95 -62.84 5.82
CA VAL A 531 4.51 -62.75 7.19
C VAL A 531 4.36 -64.11 7.85
N GLU A 532 5.47 -64.74 8.20
CA GLU A 532 5.48 -65.95 9.01
C GLU A 532 5.97 -65.59 10.42
N LEU A 533 5.17 -65.92 11.44
CA LEU A 533 5.44 -65.56 12.82
C LEU A 533 5.64 -66.81 13.67
N GLU A 534 6.77 -66.87 14.35
CA GLU A 534 7.05 -67.91 15.34
C GLU A 534 6.89 -67.34 16.77
N PRO A 535 6.37 -68.13 17.72
CA PRO A 535 6.37 -67.73 19.12
C PRO A 535 7.77 -67.35 19.62
N GLY A 536 7.87 -66.26 20.39
CA GLY A 536 9.12 -65.69 20.88
C GLY A 536 9.64 -64.50 20.06
N GLN A 537 9.07 -64.23 18.89
CA GLN A 537 9.43 -63.07 18.06
C GLN A 537 8.70 -61.78 18.49
N SER A 538 9.12 -60.64 17.96
CA SER A 538 8.44 -59.35 18.11
C SER A 538 8.06 -58.81 16.73
N ILE A 539 6.85 -58.25 16.61
CA ILE A 539 6.36 -57.62 15.39
C ILE A 539 6.06 -56.15 15.66
N SER A 540 6.54 -55.28 14.78
CA SER A 540 6.24 -53.85 14.78
C SER A 540 5.16 -53.56 13.74
N LEU A 541 4.07 -52.91 14.17
CA LEU A 541 2.98 -52.46 13.32
C LEU A 541 3.00 -50.92 13.22
N VAL A 542 3.02 -50.40 12.01
CA VAL A 542 2.91 -48.96 11.71
C VAL A 542 1.89 -48.77 10.60
N VAL A 543 0.98 -47.82 10.77
CA VAL A 543 0.14 -47.36 9.66
C VAL A 543 0.88 -46.22 8.96
N ALA A 544 1.06 -46.34 7.65
CA ALA A 544 1.68 -45.34 6.80
C ALA A 544 0.64 -44.81 5.80
N ALA A 545 0.65 -43.50 5.60
CA ALA A 545 -0.18 -42.81 4.62
C ALA A 545 0.72 -41.96 3.72
N GLU A 546 0.45 -42.02 2.42
CA GLU A 546 1.15 -41.31 1.36
C GLU A 546 0.15 -40.36 0.70
N ASP A 547 0.55 -39.11 0.53
CA ASP A 547 -0.23 -38.11 -0.21
C ASP A 547 0.08 -38.13 -1.70
N PHE A 548 -0.45 -37.17 -2.43
CA PHE A 548 -0.20 -37.03 -3.87
C PHE A 548 1.09 -36.26 -4.20
N TYR A 549 1.83 -35.73 -3.21
CA TYR A 549 2.90 -34.76 -3.42
C TYR A 549 3.97 -35.28 -4.40
N ASP A 550 4.15 -34.56 -5.51
CA ASP A 550 5.01 -34.95 -6.64
C ASP A 550 6.05 -33.90 -7.06
N LEU A 551 6.25 -32.88 -6.23
CA LEU A 551 7.15 -31.76 -6.54
C LEU A 551 8.63 -32.12 -6.44
N ASN A 552 8.96 -33.14 -5.62
CA ASN A 552 10.28 -33.73 -5.43
C ASN A 552 10.23 -35.24 -5.70
N ASP A 553 11.37 -35.90 -5.98
CA ASP A 553 11.45 -37.36 -6.20
C ASP A 553 11.07 -38.22 -4.97
N GLN A 554 10.55 -37.60 -3.90
CA GLN A 554 10.11 -38.24 -2.66
C GLN A 554 8.67 -37.81 -2.37
N HIS A 555 7.75 -38.77 -2.37
CA HIS A 555 6.40 -38.57 -1.87
C HIS A 555 6.45 -38.33 -0.36
N HIS A 556 5.52 -37.52 0.14
CA HIS A 556 5.37 -37.26 1.57
C HIS A 556 4.65 -38.44 2.22
N ILE A 557 5.32 -39.06 3.19
CA ILE A 557 4.82 -40.25 3.88
C ILE A 557 4.67 -39.94 5.37
N GLY A 558 3.42 -39.87 5.81
CA GLY A 558 3.04 -39.83 7.21
C GLY A 558 3.07 -41.22 7.84
N ARG A 559 3.73 -41.37 8.99
CA ARG A 559 3.75 -42.62 9.76
C ARG A 559 3.15 -42.42 11.15
N GLY A 560 2.24 -43.31 11.54
CA GLY A 560 1.72 -43.36 12.90
C GLY A 560 2.73 -43.88 13.91
N GLN A 561 2.33 -43.91 15.18
CA GLN A 561 3.18 -44.45 16.24
C GLN A 561 3.41 -45.97 16.07
N PRO A 562 4.67 -46.45 16.05
CA PRO A 562 4.96 -47.87 15.95
C PRO A 562 4.49 -48.63 17.18
N LYS A 563 3.77 -49.71 16.96
CA LYS A 563 3.29 -50.62 18.00
C LYS A 563 4.08 -51.93 17.97
N GLN A 564 4.89 -52.15 19.00
CA GLN A 564 5.60 -53.40 19.17
C GLN A 564 4.73 -54.40 19.94
N LEU A 565 4.53 -55.58 19.36
CA LEU A 565 3.74 -56.66 19.93
C LEU A 565 4.63 -57.91 20.05
N ALA A 566 4.62 -58.54 21.21
CA ALA A 566 5.31 -59.81 21.42
C ALA A 566 4.46 -60.97 20.87
N VAL A 567 5.04 -61.82 20.03
CA VAL A 567 4.37 -63.03 19.55
C VAL A 567 4.56 -64.13 20.58
N VAL A 568 3.47 -64.62 21.17
CA VAL A 568 3.48 -65.61 22.24
C VAL A 568 2.62 -66.81 21.88
N THR A 569 2.82 -67.91 22.60
CA THR A 569 1.92 -69.07 22.48
C THR A 569 0.53 -68.75 23.07
N PRO A 570 -0.54 -69.45 22.65
CA PRO A 570 -1.87 -69.27 23.24
C PRO A 570 -1.91 -69.46 24.76
N ASP A 571 -1.14 -70.43 25.28
CA ASP A 571 -1.06 -70.72 26.72
C ASP A 571 -0.36 -69.60 27.50
N GLU A 572 0.73 -69.04 26.97
CA GLU A 572 1.41 -67.90 27.57
C GLU A 572 0.53 -66.65 27.58
N LEU A 573 -0.20 -66.38 26.50
CA LEU A 573 -1.15 -65.26 26.44
C LEU A 573 -2.26 -65.43 27.48
N LEU A 574 -2.80 -66.64 27.64
CA LEU A 574 -3.79 -66.94 28.67
C LEU A 574 -3.26 -66.62 30.08
N VAL A 575 -2.01 -66.96 30.39
CA VAL A 575 -1.38 -66.63 31.68
C VAL A 575 -1.23 -65.12 31.88
N GLN A 576 -0.91 -64.38 30.83
CA GLN A 576 -0.84 -62.91 30.90
C GLN A 576 -2.22 -62.30 31.16
N LEU A 577 -3.25 -62.74 30.42
CA LEU A 577 -4.63 -62.30 30.61
C LEU A 577 -5.18 -62.68 32.00
N ASP A 578 -4.79 -63.84 32.54
CA ASP A 578 -5.15 -64.25 33.91
C ASP A 578 -4.54 -63.33 34.97
N ARG A 579 -3.30 -62.87 34.76
CA ARG A 579 -2.67 -61.86 35.63
C ARG A 579 -3.39 -60.52 35.53
N GLU A 580 -3.77 -60.10 34.33
CA GLU A 580 -4.55 -58.87 34.12
C GLU A 580 -5.91 -58.95 34.83
N GLU A 581 -6.64 -60.06 34.67
CA GLU A 581 -7.92 -60.26 35.35
C GLU A 581 -7.77 -60.22 36.88
N LEU A 582 -6.72 -60.86 37.42
CA LEU A 582 -6.43 -60.84 38.85
C LEU A 582 -6.13 -59.42 39.37
N GLN A 583 -5.39 -58.62 38.61
CA GLN A 583 -5.12 -57.22 38.95
C GLN A 583 -6.41 -56.39 38.96
N LEU A 584 -7.28 -56.57 37.97
CA LEU A 584 -8.59 -55.92 37.94
C LEU A 584 -9.45 -56.33 39.14
N ARG A 585 -9.40 -57.61 39.52
CA ARG A 585 -10.10 -58.10 40.72
C ARG A 585 -9.55 -57.48 42.00
N GLN A 586 -8.23 -57.41 42.17
CA GLN A 586 -7.60 -56.75 43.33
C GLN A 586 -8.00 -55.28 43.40
N ARG A 587 -8.09 -54.60 42.26
CA ARG A 587 -8.58 -53.22 42.21
C ARG A 587 -10.04 -53.13 42.60
N LEU A 588 -10.90 -54.05 42.13
CA LEU A 588 -12.29 -54.12 42.53
C LEU A 588 -12.44 -54.33 44.04
N GLU A 589 -11.64 -55.23 44.62
CA GLU A 589 -11.60 -55.48 46.06
C GLU A 589 -11.22 -54.23 46.85
N GLN A 590 -10.20 -53.50 46.39
CA GLN A 590 -9.82 -52.24 47.00
C GLN A 590 -10.97 -51.22 46.95
N ILE A 591 -11.65 -51.08 45.81
CA ILE A 591 -12.80 -50.17 45.67
C ILE A 591 -13.94 -50.59 46.61
N ILE A 592 -14.23 -51.89 46.73
CA ILE A 592 -15.23 -52.40 47.68
C ILE A 592 -14.86 -51.99 49.11
N VAL A 593 -13.59 -52.14 49.52
CA VAL A 593 -13.13 -51.72 50.85
C VAL A 593 -13.27 -50.20 51.04
N GLU A 594 -12.94 -49.39 50.01
CA GLU A 594 -13.12 -47.94 50.06
C GLU A 594 -14.62 -47.54 50.16
N LEU A 595 -15.51 -48.26 49.49
CA LEU A 595 -16.96 -48.08 49.59
C LEU A 595 -17.52 -48.55 50.95
N GLU A 596 -16.95 -49.58 51.57
CA GLU A 596 -17.27 -49.96 52.96
C GLU A 596 -16.83 -48.87 53.96
N GLN A 597 -15.72 -48.18 53.71
CA GLN A 597 -15.31 -47.02 54.50
C GLN A 597 -16.28 -45.84 54.31
N LEU A 598 -16.72 -45.60 53.07
CA LEU A 598 -17.77 -44.63 52.76
C LEU A 598 -19.07 -44.97 53.51
N ARG A 599 -19.46 -46.25 53.56
CA ARG A 599 -20.61 -46.74 54.34
C ARG A 599 -20.48 -46.36 55.81
N GLY A 600 -19.32 -46.59 56.43
CA GLY A 600 -19.06 -46.16 57.81
C GLY A 600 -19.04 -44.63 57.99
N ALA A 601 -18.70 -43.85 56.96
CA ALA A 601 -18.85 -42.39 56.99
C ALA A 601 -20.32 -41.96 56.96
N LEU A 602 -21.12 -42.55 56.08
CA LEU A 602 -22.55 -42.27 55.97
C LEU A 602 -23.33 -42.70 57.22
N GLU A 603 -22.98 -43.83 57.86
CA GLU A 603 -23.56 -44.24 59.14
C GLU A 603 -23.37 -43.18 60.23
N ARG A 604 -22.19 -42.55 60.27
CA ARG A 604 -21.91 -41.44 61.22
C ARG A 604 -22.73 -40.20 60.92
N ILE A 605 -23.02 -39.90 59.65
CA ILE A 605 -23.89 -38.79 59.24
C ILE A 605 -25.36 -39.13 59.57
N ALA A 606 -25.80 -40.37 59.33
CA ALA A 606 -27.15 -40.84 59.65
C ALA A 606 -27.45 -40.84 61.15
N GLN A 607 -26.46 -41.16 61.99
CA GLN A 607 -26.62 -41.20 63.45
C GLN A 607 -26.53 -39.83 64.12
N TRP A 608 -26.16 -38.78 63.38
CA TRP A 608 -25.94 -37.41 63.87
C TRP A 608 -27.08 -36.90 64.76
N ASN A 609 -28.33 -37.09 64.34
CA ASN A 609 -29.49 -36.61 65.07
C ASN A 609 -29.93 -37.49 66.24
N ALA A 610 -29.52 -38.76 66.28
CA ALA A 610 -29.81 -39.66 67.40
C ALA A 610 -28.99 -39.28 68.64
N THR A 611 -27.76 -38.80 68.47
CA THR A 611 -26.89 -38.30 69.55
C THR A 611 -27.26 -36.87 69.95
N ALA A 612 -27.53 -35.97 69.00
CA ALA A 612 -27.91 -34.58 69.29
C ALA A 612 -29.25 -34.47 70.06
N ARG A 613 -30.26 -35.30 69.75
CA ARG A 613 -31.53 -35.33 70.49
C ARG A 613 -31.43 -35.97 71.88
N ARG A 614 -30.50 -36.93 72.10
CA ARG A 614 -30.27 -37.54 73.42
C ARG A 614 -29.54 -36.60 74.38
N LEU A 615 -28.62 -35.76 73.88
CA LEU A 615 -27.92 -34.75 74.68
C LEU A 615 -28.80 -33.53 75.01
N GLY A 616 -29.81 -33.23 74.19
CA GLY A 616 -30.79 -32.17 74.47
C GLY A 616 -31.78 -32.46 75.61
N THR A 617 -31.78 -33.67 76.20
CA THR A 617 -32.70 -34.07 77.29
C THR A 617 -32.04 -34.73 78.49
N ALA A 618 -30.69 -34.73 78.58
CA ALA A 618 -29.98 -35.27 79.74
C ALA A 618 -28.91 -34.28 80.25
N GLY A 619 -29.07 -33.80 81.48
CA GLY A 619 -28.08 -33.00 82.21
C GLY A 619 -26.74 -33.73 82.40
N PRO A 620 -25.69 -33.01 82.84
CA PRO A 620 -24.30 -33.39 82.60
C PRO A 620 -23.90 -34.62 83.42
N GLY A 621 -23.74 -35.76 82.75
CA GLY A 621 -23.18 -36.99 83.29
C GLY A 621 -21.96 -37.41 82.49
N ARG A 622 -20.77 -37.15 83.03
CA ARG A 622 -19.46 -37.51 82.45
C ARG A 622 -19.36 -39.02 82.19
N VAL A 623 -18.96 -39.41 80.99
CA VAL A 623 -18.29 -40.70 80.75
C VAL A 623 -17.08 -40.45 79.84
N ALA A 624 -15.89 -40.51 80.42
CA ALA A 624 -14.64 -40.49 79.68
C ALA A 624 -14.32 -41.92 79.22
N ILE A 625 -14.30 -42.15 77.91
CA ILE A 625 -13.74 -43.38 77.32
C ILE A 625 -12.38 -43.02 76.73
N ARG A 626 -11.31 -43.51 77.36
CA ARG A 626 -9.95 -43.51 76.79
C ARG A 626 -9.88 -44.58 75.69
N PRO A 627 -9.41 -44.29 74.47
CA PRO A 627 -9.13 -45.34 73.49
C PRO A 627 -7.92 -46.18 73.90
N MET A 628 -8.01 -47.49 73.67
CA MET A 628 -6.96 -48.48 73.96
C MET A 628 -5.82 -48.44 72.91
N PRO A 629 -4.57 -48.82 73.26
CA PRO A 629 -3.36 -48.38 72.55
C PRO A 629 -2.93 -49.23 71.33
N TRP A 630 -3.68 -50.23 70.89
CA TRP A 630 -3.19 -51.21 69.90
C TRP A 630 -3.55 -50.92 68.43
N VAL A 631 -4.36 -49.89 68.15
CA VAL A 631 -4.77 -49.53 66.77
C VAL A 631 -3.67 -48.75 65.99
N ALA A 632 -2.63 -48.26 66.67
CA ALA A 632 -1.60 -47.44 66.04
C ALA A 632 -0.49 -48.22 65.28
N ALA A 633 -0.54 -49.56 65.24
CA ALA A 633 0.59 -50.37 64.77
C ALA A 633 0.43 -50.99 63.36
N LEU A 634 -0.67 -50.75 62.63
CA LEU A 634 -1.01 -51.51 61.41
C LEU A 634 -1.23 -50.68 60.12
N LEU A 635 -0.84 -49.41 60.07
CA LEU A 635 -0.95 -48.57 58.87
C LEU A 635 0.31 -47.73 58.62
N PRO A 636 1.00 -47.86 57.47
CA PRO A 636 2.07 -46.96 57.08
C PRO A 636 1.48 -45.81 56.25
N ILE A 637 0.65 -44.96 56.86
CA ILE A 637 0.18 -43.72 56.21
C ILE A 637 0.26 -42.60 57.23
N SER A 638 1.12 -41.62 56.97
CA SER A 638 1.17 -40.36 57.71
C SER A 638 -0.11 -39.56 57.43
N LEU A 639 -1.02 -39.52 58.39
CA LEU A 639 -2.15 -38.59 58.39
C LEU A 639 -1.61 -37.16 58.55
N PRO A 640 -2.13 -36.15 57.82
CA PRO A 640 -1.71 -34.77 58.00
C PRO A 640 -2.13 -34.27 59.39
N ALA A 641 -1.22 -33.55 60.04
CA ALA A 641 -1.45 -32.93 61.34
C ALA A 641 -2.57 -31.88 61.25
N TRP A 642 -3.49 -31.92 62.22
CA TRP A 642 -4.62 -31.00 62.31
C TRP A 642 -4.12 -29.60 62.74
N PRO A 643 -4.66 -28.50 62.19
CA PRO A 643 -4.27 -27.16 62.64
C PRO A 643 -4.82 -26.90 64.04
N GLN A 644 -3.96 -26.43 64.95
CA GLN A 644 -4.37 -25.93 66.26
C GLN A 644 -5.15 -24.62 66.06
N ALA A 645 -6.43 -24.63 66.42
CA ALA A 645 -7.26 -23.43 66.45
C ALA A 645 -6.80 -22.52 67.60
N GLY A 646 -6.62 -21.24 67.30
CA GLY A 646 -6.16 -20.21 68.23
C GLY A 646 -7.10 -19.99 69.42
N GLU A 647 -6.47 -19.63 70.53
CA GLU A 647 -7.07 -19.09 71.74
C GLU A 647 -7.82 -17.79 71.41
N ASP A 648 -9.15 -17.83 71.51
CA ASP A 648 -10.04 -16.75 72.00
C ASP A 648 -11.49 -17.12 71.64
N ALA A 649 -12.13 -17.94 72.48
CA ALA A 649 -13.59 -18.13 72.46
C ALA A 649 -14.13 -18.55 73.84
N ASP A 650 -15.22 -17.90 74.21
CA ASP A 650 -16.10 -18.08 75.38
C ASP A 650 -16.42 -19.57 75.72
N PRO A 651 -16.36 -20.05 76.99
CA PRO A 651 -16.38 -21.48 77.31
C PRO A 651 -17.78 -22.12 77.41
N ASP A 652 -18.87 -21.36 77.30
CA ASP A 652 -20.24 -21.87 77.55
C ASP A 652 -21.12 -22.00 76.29
N ALA A 653 -20.52 -22.02 75.09
CA ALA A 653 -21.19 -22.48 73.87
C ALA A 653 -20.24 -23.13 72.86
N PRO A 654 -19.81 -24.40 73.06
CA PRO A 654 -19.25 -25.16 71.97
C PRO A 654 -20.39 -25.78 71.13
N ASP A 655 -20.05 -26.18 69.91
CA ASP A 655 -20.56 -27.37 69.23
C ASP A 655 -21.46 -27.25 67.99
N ALA A 656 -22.55 -26.47 67.95
CA ALA A 656 -23.51 -26.65 66.83
C ALA A 656 -22.99 -26.21 65.43
N GLU A 657 -22.38 -25.03 65.30
CA GLU A 657 -21.96 -24.50 63.98
C GLU A 657 -20.69 -25.15 63.45
N GLN A 658 -19.69 -25.38 64.31
CA GLN A 658 -18.46 -26.05 63.94
C GLN A 658 -18.69 -27.52 63.57
N GLN A 659 -19.61 -28.21 64.27
CA GLN A 659 -19.98 -29.56 63.90
C GLN A 659 -20.81 -29.62 62.60
N ARG A 660 -21.66 -28.62 62.31
CA ARG A 660 -22.32 -28.49 61.00
C ARG A 660 -21.31 -28.34 59.86
N ARG A 661 -20.26 -27.51 60.05
CA ARG A 661 -19.17 -27.37 59.06
C ARG A 661 -18.43 -28.69 58.84
N ILE A 662 -18.10 -29.42 59.92
CA ILE A 662 -17.47 -30.74 59.82
C ILE A 662 -18.37 -31.73 59.07
N MET A 663 -19.68 -31.71 59.31
CA MET A 663 -20.64 -32.57 58.61
C MET A 663 -20.79 -32.21 57.13
N ALA A 664 -20.87 -30.92 56.80
CA ALA A 664 -20.88 -30.47 55.41
C ALA A 664 -19.61 -30.92 54.67
N VAL A 665 -18.43 -30.82 55.31
CA VAL A 665 -17.17 -31.32 54.74
C VAL A 665 -17.20 -32.84 54.55
N ARG A 666 -17.72 -33.62 55.51
CA ARG A 666 -17.84 -35.08 55.37
C ARG A 666 -18.83 -35.49 54.28
N ALA A 667 -19.94 -34.78 54.15
CA ALA A 667 -20.91 -34.99 53.10
C ALA A 667 -20.30 -34.71 51.73
N GLN A 668 -19.54 -33.61 51.60
CA GLN A 668 -18.77 -33.30 50.39
C GLN A 668 -17.71 -34.37 50.07
N GLN A 669 -16.95 -34.83 51.06
CA GLN A 669 -15.96 -35.90 50.87
C GLN A 669 -16.61 -37.21 50.42
N SER A 670 -17.83 -37.49 50.88
CA SER A 670 -18.58 -38.69 50.51
C SER A 670 -18.96 -38.68 49.04
N VAL A 671 -19.37 -37.53 48.50
CA VAL A 671 -19.64 -37.33 47.07
C VAL A 671 -18.36 -37.52 46.25
N LEU A 672 -17.25 -36.88 46.65
CA LEU A 672 -15.96 -37.02 45.95
C LEU A 672 -15.47 -38.48 45.92
N GLN A 673 -15.61 -39.21 47.03
CA GLN A 673 -15.25 -40.62 47.10
C GLN A 673 -16.17 -41.49 46.23
N GLY A 674 -17.46 -41.18 46.16
CA GLY A 674 -18.41 -41.83 45.25
C GLY A 674 -18.05 -41.62 43.78
N ASP A 675 -17.77 -40.38 43.37
CA ASP A 675 -17.35 -40.04 42.00
C ASP A 675 -16.04 -40.71 41.62
N LYS A 676 -15.05 -40.71 42.53
CA LYS A 676 -13.79 -41.45 42.36
C LYS A 676 -14.04 -42.94 42.11
N SER A 677 -14.83 -43.57 42.97
CA SER A 677 -15.13 -45.00 42.87
C SER A 677 -15.84 -45.34 41.56
N HIS A 678 -16.75 -44.49 41.08
CA HIS A 678 -17.40 -44.64 39.78
C HIS A 678 -16.40 -44.66 38.62
N GLN A 679 -15.48 -43.70 38.58
CA GLN A 679 -14.46 -43.61 37.52
C GLN A 679 -13.54 -44.83 37.52
N GLU A 680 -13.15 -45.30 38.70
CA GLU A 680 -12.31 -46.49 38.82
C GLU A 680 -13.04 -47.77 38.40
N LEU A 681 -14.32 -47.92 38.74
CA LEU A 681 -15.14 -49.05 38.29
C LEU A 681 -15.39 -49.03 36.78
N MET A 682 -15.57 -47.85 36.18
CA MET A 682 -15.62 -47.70 34.72
C MET A 682 -14.29 -48.15 34.08
N GLY A 683 -13.15 -47.86 34.72
CA GLY A 683 -11.84 -48.36 34.30
C GLY A 683 -11.77 -49.89 34.33
N ILE A 684 -12.31 -50.52 35.37
CA ILE A 684 -12.38 -51.99 35.47
C ILE A 684 -13.29 -52.56 34.38
N LEU A 685 -14.44 -51.95 34.13
CA LEU A 685 -15.37 -52.37 33.07
C LEU A 685 -14.68 -52.41 31.70
N VAL A 686 -13.95 -51.34 31.35
CA VAL A 686 -13.16 -51.27 30.11
C VAL A 686 -12.05 -52.33 30.09
N GLY A 687 -11.37 -52.55 31.22
CA GLY A 687 -10.34 -53.57 31.34
C GLY A 687 -10.87 -55.00 31.11
N VAL A 688 -12.02 -55.33 31.69
CA VAL A 688 -12.66 -56.65 31.52
C VAL A 688 -13.05 -56.88 30.05
N ASP A 689 -13.63 -55.88 29.39
CA ASP A 689 -13.97 -55.99 27.98
C ASP A 689 -12.72 -56.13 27.09
N ASN A 690 -11.64 -55.41 27.43
CA ASN A 690 -10.37 -55.52 26.72
C ASN A 690 -9.79 -56.95 26.81
N ILE A 691 -9.84 -57.61 27.97
CA ILE A 691 -9.43 -59.02 28.11
C ILE A 691 -10.29 -59.92 27.21
N ARG A 692 -11.61 -59.72 27.20
CA ARG A 692 -12.54 -60.48 26.36
C ARG A 692 -12.22 -60.29 24.87
N LEU A 693 -12.01 -59.06 24.42
CA LEU A 693 -11.64 -58.76 23.04
C LEU A 693 -10.28 -59.36 22.68
N GLN A 694 -9.30 -59.32 23.58
CA GLN A 694 -8.00 -59.98 23.38
C GLN A 694 -8.14 -61.49 23.16
N LEU A 695 -9.02 -62.18 23.90
CA LEU A 695 -9.30 -63.61 23.66
C LEU A 695 -9.88 -63.87 22.26
N ILE A 696 -10.78 -62.99 21.80
CA ILE A 696 -11.45 -63.11 20.49
C ILE A 696 -10.46 -62.84 19.37
N HIS A 697 -9.76 -61.70 19.42
CA HIS A 697 -8.85 -61.25 18.37
C HIS A 697 -7.62 -62.17 18.26
N ASN A 698 -7.15 -62.77 19.35
CA ASN A 698 -6.07 -63.77 19.30
C ASN A 698 -6.51 -65.20 18.99
N ARG A 699 -7.79 -65.40 18.63
CA ARG A 699 -8.39 -66.71 18.30
C ARG A 699 -8.14 -67.78 19.37
N ILE A 700 -8.18 -67.40 20.65
CA ILE A 700 -8.03 -68.35 21.75
C ILE A 700 -9.35 -69.10 21.95
N ASP A 701 -9.31 -70.44 21.90
CA ASP A 701 -10.48 -71.30 22.13
C ASP A 701 -10.81 -71.39 23.63
N SER A 702 -11.46 -70.35 24.15
CA SER A 702 -11.90 -70.27 25.55
C SER A 702 -13.32 -69.69 25.67
N LYS A 703 -14.28 -70.35 25.02
CA LYS A 703 -15.68 -69.87 24.95
C LYS A 703 -16.33 -69.72 26.33
N ASP A 704 -16.07 -70.64 27.24
CA ASP A 704 -16.61 -70.59 28.61
C ASP A 704 -16.08 -69.37 29.37
N ARG A 705 -14.81 -69.02 29.18
CA ARG A 705 -14.19 -67.84 29.80
C ARG A 705 -14.74 -66.55 29.20
N GLN A 706 -14.87 -66.49 27.88
CA GLN A 706 -15.47 -65.33 27.20
C GLN A 706 -16.91 -65.09 27.67
N ALA A 707 -17.73 -66.15 27.77
CA ALA A 707 -19.09 -66.07 28.29
C ALA A 707 -19.12 -65.67 29.76
N ARG A 708 -18.22 -66.20 30.61
CA ARG A 708 -18.10 -65.77 32.02
C ARG A 708 -17.79 -64.28 32.13
N LEU A 709 -16.78 -63.79 31.41
CA LEU A 709 -16.38 -62.38 31.46
C LEU A 709 -17.48 -61.46 30.93
N LEU A 710 -18.19 -61.86 29.88
CA LEU A 710 -19.30 -61.08 29.33
C LEU A 710 -20.54 -61.09 30.24
N ASP A 711 -21.11 -62.27 30.45
CA ASP A 711 -22.44 -62.44 31.03
C ASP A 711 -22.44 -62.31 32.57
N ARG A 712 -21.31 -62.60 33.23
CA ARG A 712 -21.24 -62.64 34.70
C ARG A 712 -20.40 -61.53 35.34
N VAL A 713 -19.64 -60.78 34.54
CA VAL A 713 -18.77 -59.70 35.03
C VAL A 713 -19.07 -58.40 34.30
N TYR A 714 -18.89 -58.34 32.98
CA TYR A 714 -19.01 -57.11 32.19
C TYR A 714 -20.45 -56.56 32.17
N GLU A 715 -21.45 -57.32 31.70
CA GLU A 715 -22.83 -56.81 31.63
C GLU A 715 -23.38 -56.49 33.03
N PRO A 716 -23.23 -57.33 34.07
CA PRO A 716 -23.67 -56.97 35.42
C PRO A 716 -22.98 -55.72 35.98
N LEU A 717 -21.69 -55.53 35.73
CA LEU A 717 -20.97 -54.33 36.19
C LEU A 717 -21.45 -53.07 35.43
N LYS A 718 -21.73 -53.20 34.14
CA LYS A 718 -22.25 -52.12 33.30
C LYS A 718 -23.67 -51.72 33.71
N GLU A 719 -24.55 -52.69 33.96
CA GLU A 719 -25.89 -52.46 34.50
C GLU A 719 -25.79 -51.76 35.86
N LEU A 720 -24.97 -52.29 36.77
CA LEU A 720 -24.74 -51.69 38.11
C LEU A 720 -24.28 -50.24 38.04
N LEU A 721 -23.38 -49.91 37.11
CA LEU A 721 -22.86 -48.56 36.95
C LEU A 721 -23.88 -47.58 36.34
N ASN A 722 -24.79 -48.07 35.50
CA ASN A 722 -25.80 -47.26 34.82
C ASN A 722 -27.10 -47.10 35.64
N GLU A 723 -27.38 -48.01 36.57
CA GLU A 723 -28.59 -47.99 37.39
C GLU A 723 -28.27 -47.73 38.87
N GLU A 724 -27.85 -48.74 39.63
CA GLU A 724 -27.71 -48.64 41.10
C GLU A 724 -26.65 -47.62 41.55
N PHE A 725 -25.58 -47.44 40.78
CA PHE A 725 -24.55 -46.45 41.09
C PHE A 725 -25.02 -45.01 40.82
N VAL A 726 -25.91 -44.81 39.83
CA VAL A 726 -26.52 -43.50 39.57
C VAL A 726 -27.40 -43.11 40.75
N ASP A 727 -28.24 -44.03 41.23
CA ASP A 727 -29.07 -43.83 42.43
C ASP A 727 -28.22 -43.49 43.68
N LEU A 728 -27.05 -44.12 43.82
CA LEU A 728 -26.10 -43.80 44.89
C LEU A 728 -25.57 -42.37 44.77
N ARG A 729 -25.14 -41.95 43.57
CA ARG A 729 -24.60 -40.60 43.35
C ARG A 729 -25.66 -39.53 43.60
N ASP A 730 -26.88 -39.75 43.12
CA ASP A 730 -28.01 -38.85 43.35
C ASP A 730 -28.32 -38.75 44.85
N SER A 731 -28.39 -39.89 45.55
CA SER A 731 -28.62 -39.92 47.01
C SER A 731 -27.50 -39.24 47.80
N LEU A 732 -26.24 -39.34 47.37
CA LEU A 732 -25.10 -38.65 47.97
C LEU A 732 -25.16 -37.13 47.73
N GLY A 733 -25.58 -36.70 46.54
CA GLY A 733 -25.78 -35.28 46.19
C GLY A 733 -26.95 -34.65 46.97
N GLU A 734 -28.06 -35.38 47.12
CA GLU A 734 -29.17 -34.98 48.01
C GLU A 734 -28.70 -34.84 49.45
N MET A 735 -27.90 -35.79 49.95
CA MET A 735 -27.36 -35.73 51.31
C MET A 735 -26.41 -34.54 51.50
N GLN A 736 -25.55 -34.24 50.53
CA GLN A 736 -24.67 -33.06 50.57
C GLN A 736 -25.49 -31.77 50.64
N SER A 737 -26.52 -31.66 49.81
CA SER A 737 -27.43 -30.50 49.80
C SER A 737 -28.17 -30.36 51.14
N ALA A 738 -28.68 -31.48 51.69
CA ALA A 738 -29.34 -31.51 52.99
C ALA A 738 -28.37 -31.12 54.12
N ALA A 739 -27.09 -31.51 54.05
CA ALA A 739 -26.08 -31.13 55.05
C ALA A 739 -25.79 -29.62 55.09
N MET A 740 -26.16 -28.87 54.04
CA MET A 740 -25.98 -27.41 53.97
C MET A 740 -27.18 -26.62 54.48
N SER A 741 -28.40 -27.18 54.49
CA SER A 741 -29.64 -26.44 54.79
C SER A 741 -30.56 -27.06 55.85
N ASP A 742 -30.48 -28.38 56.11
CA ASP A 742 -31.44 -29.13 56.95
C ASP A 742 -30.76 -30.31 57.72
N ASP A 743 -31.54 -31.23 58.29
CA ASP A 743 -31.08 -32.51 58.86
C ASP A 743 -30.61 -33.48 57.75
N PRO A 744 -29.30 -33.81 57.64
CA PRO A 744 -28.81 -34.72 56.62
C PRO A 744 -29.15 -36.19 56.89
N ALA A 745 -29.66 -36.56 58.07
CA ALA A 745 -29.83 -37.96 58.46
C ALA A 745 -30.80 -38.75 57.56
N PRO A 746 -31.98 -38.24 57.15
CA PRO A 746 -32.87 -38.97 56.25
C PRO A 746 -32.25 -39.22 54.87
N ALA A 747 -31.50 -38.25 54.34
CA ALA A 747 -30.80 -38.37 53.06
C ALA A 747 -29.60 -39.33 53.17
N ALA A 748 -28.86 -39.31 54.28
CA ALA A 748 -27.79 -40.27 54.56
C ALA A 748 -28.31 -41.71 54.67
N ILE A 749 -29.50 -41.93 55.23
CA ILE A 749 -30.14 -43.26 55.27
C ILE A 749 -30.51 -43.76 53.86
N ARG A 750 -30.94 -42.87 52.97
CA ARG A 750 -31.18 -43.22 51.55
C ARG A 750 -29.88 -43.58 50.85
N ALA A 751 -28.84 -42.75 51.02
CA ALA A 751 -27.51 -43.01 50.47
C ALA A 751 -26.87 -44.30 51.00
N LEU A 752 -27.12 -44.67 52.27
CA LEU A 752 -26.70 -45.95 52.83
C LEU A 752 -27.38 -47.12 52.13
N ARG A 753 -28.68 -47.04 51.88
CA ARG A 753 -29.43 -48.12 51.21
C ARG A 753 -28.98 -48.32 49.77
N SER A 754 -28.75 -47.23 49.02
CA SER A 754 -28.21 -47.32 47.67
C SER A 754 -26.78 -47.86 47.67
N LEU A 755 -25.96 -47.47 48.65
CA LEU A 755 -24.60 -47.98 48.80
C LEU A 755 -24.57 -49.48 49.14
N ASP A 756 -25.47 -49.95 50.00
CA ASP A 756 -25.62 -51.37 50.34
C ASP A 756 -25.99 -52.20 49.09
N ALA A 757 -26.85 -51.67 48.21
CA ALA A 757 -27.20 -52.31 46.95
C ALA A 757 -25.99 -52.42 46.00
N VAL A 758 -25.25 -51.31 45.83
CA VAL A 758 -24.01 -51.28 45.03
C VAL A 758 -22.97 -52.27 45.60
N LEU A 759 -22.73 -52.26 46.90
CA LEU A 759 -21.78 -53.19 47.54
C LEU A 759 -22.17 -54.65 47.34
N ALA A 760 -23.46 -54.98 47.46
CA ALA A 760 -23.94 -56.34 47.23
C ALA A 760 -23.72 -56.79 45.77
N GLY A 761 -24.01 -55.93 44.80
CA GLY A 761 -23.77 -56.21 43.38
C GLY A 761 -22.28 -56.38 43.06
N LEU A 762 -21.41 -55.49 43.58
CA LEU A 762 -19.96 -55.59 43.39
C LEU A 762 -19.38 -56.86 44.03
N GLN A 763 -19.89 -57.29 45.20
CA GLN A 763 -19.49 -58.54 45.82
C GLN A 763 -19.87 -59.76 44.97
N GLN A 764 -21.05 -59.75 44.34
CA GLN A 764 -21.48 -60.81 43.43
C GLN A 764 -20.63 -60.85 42.15
N ILE A 765 -20.32 -59.69 41.56
CA ILE A 765 -19.43 -59.59 40.39
C ILE A 765 -18.04 -60.12 40.74
N LYS A 766 -17.48 -59.73 41.89
CA LYS A 766 -16.19 -60.20 42.37
C LYS A 766 -16.11 -61.73 42.47
N GLN A 767 -17.17 -62.39 42.97
CA GLN A 767 -17.22 -63.85 43.08
C GLN A 767 -17.14 -64.56 41.72
N ASN A 768 -17.47 -63.88 40.62
CA ASN A 768 -17.39 -64.43 39.26
C ASN A 768 -16.05 -64.15 38.57
N MET A 769 -15.16 -63.36 39.16
CA MET A 769 -13.82 -63.09 38.65
C MET A 769 -12.82 -64.16 39.09
N LEU A 770 -11.69 -64.29 38.37
CA LEU A 770 -10.63 -65.23 38.73
C LEU A 770 -10.04 -64.95 40.13
N ASP A 771 -9.93 -66.00 40.95
CA ASP A 771 -9.39 -65.93 42.31
C ASP A 771 -7.89 -66.25 42.38
N ILE A 772 -7.19 -65.73 43.41
CA ILE A 772 -5.74 -65.94 43.55
C ILE A 772 -5.38 -67.42 43.81
N GLU A 773 -6.26 -68.16 44.48
CA GLU A 773 -6.11 -69.60 44.70
C GLU A 773 -6.21 -70.36 43.38
N SER A 774 -7.23 -70.06 42.57
CA SER A 774 -7.40 -70.62 41.23
C SER A 774 -6.24 -70.23 40.30
N PHE A 775 -5.71 -69.01 40.40
CA PHE A 775 -4.55 -68.57 39.64
C PHE A 775 -3.28 -69.32 40.03
N ASN A 776 -3.03 -69.53 41.33
CA ASN A 776 -1.88 -70.31 41.79
C ASN A 776 -1.98 -71.78 41.36
N GLU A 777 -3.18 -72.38 41.41
CA GLU A 777 -3.42 -73.72 40.86
C GLU A 777 -3.13 -73.79 39.35
N ILE A 778 -3.53 -72.76 38.59
CA ILE A 778 -3.27 -72.67 37.15
C ILE A 778 -1.76 -72.46 36.87
N ILE A 779 -1.08 -71.59 37.61
CA ILE A 779 0.37 -71.37 37.50
C ILE A 779 1.15 -72.64 37.80
N ASP A 780 0.78 -73.37 38.84
CA ASP A 780 1.44 -74.62 39.21
C ASP A 780 1.19 -75.72 38.17
N LEU A 781 -0.01 -75.76 37.57
CA LEU A 781 -0.32 -76.63 36.43
C LEU A 781 0.49 -76.28 35.18
N VAL A 782 0.58 -74.99 34.84
CA VAL A 782 1.35 -74.50 33.68
C VAL A 782 2.85 -74.72 33.89
N ARG A 783 3.37 -74.49 35.09
CA ARG A 783 4.77 -74.81 35.43
C ARG A 783 5.03 -76.30 35.31
N GLY A 784 4.11 -77.14 35.78
CA GLY A 784 4.19 -78.59 35.60
C GLY A 784 4.21 -79.01 34.13
N LEU A 785 3.34 -78.42 33.30
CA LEU A 785 3.28 -78.70 31.86
C LEU A 785 4.51 -78.22 31.10
N LEU A 786 5.06 -77.04 31.42
CA LEU A 786 6.30 -76.53 30.83
C LEU A 786 7.50 -77.43 31.20
N GLU A 787 7.62 -77.83 32.47
CA GLU A 787 8.65 -78.77 32.92
C GLU A 787 8.52 -80.15 32.24
N ASP A 788 7.28 -80.61 32.00
CA ASP A 788 7.02 -81.87 31.32
C ASP A 788 7.33 -81.80 29.81
N GLN A 789 7.04 -80.66 29.16
CA GLN A 789 7.45 -80.41 27.77
C GLN A 789 8.98 -80.35 27.62
N GLU A 790 9.67 -79.66 28.53
CA GLU A 790 11.14 -79.55 28.50
C GLU A 790 11.79 -80.93 28.70
N LYS A 791 11.25 -81.75 29.62
CA LYS A 791 11.67 -83.15 29.79
C LYS A 791 11.41 -84.00 28.54
N LEU A 792 10.27 -83.82 27.87
CA LEU A 792 9.94 -84.54 26.63
C LEU A 792 10.87 -84.15 25.48
N LEU A 793 11.20 -82.86 25.34
CA LEU A 793 12.19 -82.37 24.38
C LEU A 793 13.57 -82.95 24.65
N GLU A 794 14.03 -82.95 25.91
CA GLU A 794 15.29 -83.60 26.26
C GLU A 794 15.29 -85.12 25.97
N GLN A 795 14.19 -85.80 26.26
CA GLN A 795 14.06 -87.24 26.01
C GLN A 795 14.06 -87.57 24.53
N THR A 796 13.38 -86.76 23.71
CA THR A 796 13.37 -86.92 22.25
C THR A 796 14.71 -86.58 21.62
N GLU A 797 15.41 -85.54 22.10
CA GLU A 797 16.79 -85.27 21.70
C GLU A 797 17.73 -86.43 22.07
N LYS A 798 17.64 -86.94 23.30
CA LYS A 798 18.46 -88.09 23.75
C LYS A 798 18.16 -89.33 22.91
N ALA A 799 16.89 -89.58 22.57
CA ALA A 799 16.48 -90.69 21.71
C ALA A 799 16.96 -90.50 20.26
N GLN A 800 16.90 -89.29 19.70
CA GLN A 800 17.45 -88.99 18.37
C GLN A 800 18.98 -89.16 18.36
N LYS A 801 19.69 -88.64 19.37
CA LYS A 801 21.15 -88.82 19.52
C LYS A 801 21.51 -90.29 19.64
N ALA A 802 20.75 -91.07 20.43
CA ALA A 802 20.93 -92.52 20.55
C ALA A 802 20.68 -93.25 19.22
N LYS A 803 19.65 -92.87 18.47
CA LYS A 803 19.33 -93.46 17.16
C LYS A 803 20.37 -93.11 16.08
N ILE A 804 20.91 -91.90 16.10
CA ILE A 804 22.03 -91.48 15.24
C ILE A 804 23.30 -92.27 15.58
N LEU A 805 23.59 -92.47 16.87
CA LEU A 805 24.71 -93.29 17.33
C LEU A 805 24.55 -94.78 16.97
N ASP A 806 23.33 -95.29 16.91
CA ASP A 806 23.02 -96.67 16.48
C ASP A 806 23.17 -96.86 14.96
N ILE A 807 22.87 -95.82 14.16
CA ILE A 807 23.09 -95.80 12.70
C ILE A 807 24.58 -95.65 12.34
N LEU A 808 25.40 -95.07 13.23
CA LEU A 808 26.84 -94.87 13.04
C LEU A 808 27.71 -96.04 13.54
N LYS A 809 27.12 -97.06 14.17
CA LYS A 809 27.77 -98.33 14.53
C LYS A 809 27.51 -99.38 13.46
#